data_AF-A0A8J2KL28-F1
#
_entry.id   AF-A0A8J2KL28-F1
#
_cell.length_a   1.000
_cell.length_b   1.000
_cell.length_c   1.000
_cell.angle_alpha   90.00
_cell.angle_beta   90.00
_cell.angle_gamma   90.00
#
_symmetry.space_group_name_H-M   'P 1'
#
loop_
_entity.id
_entity.type
_entity.pdbx_description
1 polymer ?
#
loop_
_entity_poly.entity_id
_entity_poly.type
_entity_poly.pdbx_seq_one_letter_code
_entity_poly.pdbx_strand_id
1 'polypeptide(L)'
;MLRIPSQRIYNGFVCKQYKAVSTIYRHGAAFSTNSVDLMPSKAGESKSFAVNMFRGIVNTEQAFPYPDVLNAEQRENLEMLAPATEKFLREQNDPARNDAEESINDETLQGLKDLGGFGLQVPTELNGLGLNNTQYARLVQAVGETDLGVGITLGAHQSIGFKGILLYGNPEQKQKYLPGLATGELVAAFALTEPSSGSDAGSIRTRAVLSPDGKSYLLSGNKLWISNGGTAEIFTLFAQTEVVDKKSGAKKDKVTAFIVERSFGGVTNSPPEKKMGIKCSNTAEVYFDNTKVPIENVLGEVGDGFKVAMNILNNGRFGMSAALAGTMKAAIAKATDFANNRVQFGRKLNTFGGIQEKLARMAIQHYLTESLAYMVAGNMDRGFLDFQIEAAISKIVASESAWYVVDEAIQILGGMGFMKETGLERVLRDLRIFRIFEGTNDILRLFVVLTGIQHAGSHLKELQKALRNPTANIGLVFSEASKRLMQTVGTTSNTLLNTSVHPSLSLHGTLASKSVEAYGKAIEEVLVKHGKGIIEEQFILNRLAEAAIDTYCMTVVLSRASQSIERNYSSAPHEALMAKVFCSEAYERIKLNLGRTKGTINLQNYKDMSEIAKSLCAENGKPHVLVICNSVREWSNRICRGRDWGPHLSKLKLPDEQSRLEAEYPFILKDINKMLCPRDDVEESAEKDQETADEPRLISLCDLAWEDILFVHVLPTLSWADLFRLRRVSTSCMKLVESYFNQMKCMNFSNVRSQFTELAFHAATAKCQNIRHLLVPEAKWIRDAELTRVFRSNKSLIYVDLSGCSSLNGSCLLSLAVNCKHLRTIFLQDCTWVWRGAVETLIAHLKKLQEVDFSSCASLCSTQITQFTQAFPRLTRLQLRHMLSIDDSTIVTIARHCRYLKQLDIRACMAVTDHGIRAIAEYCTQLESLKVANCHLVTEYSLSILRSRNTVTIDRPVSPYMFHIPIVQNPRVQV
;
A
#
# COMPACT_ATOMS: atom_id res chain seq x y z
N MET A 1 1.96 27.26 39.90
CA MET A 1 2.59 25.93 39.82
C MET A 1 1.52 24.90 40.15
N LEU A 2 1.11 24.05 39.20
CA LEU A 2 0.51 22.75 39.47
C LEU A 2 0.54 21.97 38.15
N ARG A 3 1.50 21.04 38.04
CA ARG A 3 1.63 20.07 36.95
C ARG A 3 0.58 18.98 37.15
N ILE A 4 -0.22 18.69 36.13
CA ILE A 4 -1.02 17.45 36.04
C ILE A 4 -0.42 16.62 34.90
N PRO A 5 -0.09 15.33 35.09
CA PRO A 5 0.65 14.55 34.10
C PRO A 5 -0.27 13.95 33.02
N SER A 6 -0.06 14.37 31.77
CA SER A 6 -0.85 14.03 30.57
C SER A 6 -0.56 12.66 29.94
N GLN A 7 0.10 11.73 30.64
CA GLN A 7 0.64 10.52 30.00
C GLN A 7 -0.17 9.22 30.20
N ARG A 8 -1.26 9.22 30.99
CA ARG A 8 -2.08 8.01 31.22
C ARG A 8 -3.39 7.91 30.42
N ILE A 9 -3.77 8.94 29.66
CA ILE A 9 -5.04 8.95 28.91
C ILE A 9 -4.89 8.42 27.47
N TYR A 10 -3.68 8.42 26.89
CA TYR A 10 -3.45 8.02 25.50
C TYR A 10 -3.36 6.50 25.25
N ASN A 11 -2.89 5.71 26.22
CA ASN A 11 -2.64 4.27 25.98
C ASN A 11 -3.89 3.39 26.01
N GLY A 12 -5.06 3.94 26.37
CA GLY A 12 -6.34 3.23 26.37
C GLY A 12 -7.19 3.41 25.09
N PHE A 13 -6.82 4.32 24.19
CA PHE A 13 -7.63 4.70 23.04
C PHE A 13 -7.42 3.80 21.81
N VAL A 14 -6.19 3.35 21.57
CA VAL A 14 -5.83 2.54 20.38
C VAL A 14 -6.43 1.13 20.44
N CYS A 15 -6.59 0.55 21.63
CA CYS A 15 -7.20 -0.78 21.80
C CYS A 15 -8.76 -0.72 21.85
N LYS A 16 -9.35 0.46 22.11
CA LYS A 16 -10.81 0.67 22.12
C LYS A 16 -11.39 0.94 20.73
N GLN A 17 -10.62 1.48 19.78
CA GLN A 17 -11.04 1.62 18.37
C GLN A 17 -11.36 0.27 17.70
N TYR A 18 -10.61 -0.79 18.03
CA TYR A 18 -10.86 -2.15 17.52
C TYR A 18 -12.18 -2.76 18.03
N LYS A 19 -12.55 -2.49 19.29
CA LYS A 19 -13.87 -2.89 19.81
C LYS A 19 -14.97 -1.99 19.27
N ALA A 20 -14.73 -0.70 19.04
CA ALA A 20 -15.72 0.23 18.52
C ALA A 20 -16.24 -0.20 17.14
N VAL A 21 -15.40 -0.66 16.21
CA VAL A 21 -15.89 -1.13 14.89
C VAL A 21 -16.75 -2.40 15.01
N SER A 22 -16.36 -3.36 15.86
CA SER A 22 -17.23 -4.51 16.16
C SER A 22 -18.47 -4.13 16.96
N THR A 23 -18.44 -3.04 17.76
CA THR A 23 -19.55 -2.56 18.60
C THR A 23 -20.55 -1.74 17.79
N ILE A 24 -20.09 -0.98 16.78
CA ILE A 24 -20.90 -0.33 15.74
C ILE A 24 -21.79 -1.35 15.03
N TYR A 25 -21.32 -2.60 14.89
CA TYR A 25 -22.09 -3.69 14.30
C TYR A 25 -22.76 -4.66 15.31
N ARG A 26 -22.22 -4.83 16.53
CA ARG A 26 -22.74 -5.76 17.57
C ARG A 26 -23.73 -5.13 18.56
N HIS A 27 -23.63 -3.83 18.85
CA HIS A 27 -24.66 -3.10 19.60
C HIS A 27 -25.54 -2.42 18.57
N GLY A 28 -26.79 -2.87 18.46
CA GLY A 28 -27.79 -2.39 17.51
C GLY A 28 -28.20 -0.91 17.66
N ALA A 29 -27.27 0.02 17.43
CA ALA A 29 -27.52 1.09 16.47
C ALA A 29 -27.30 0.47 15.09
N ALA A 30 -28.05 -0.55 14.68
CA ALA A 30 -29.19 -0.25 13.85
C ALA A 30 -28.96 1.09 13.10
N PHE A 31 -28.40 1.00 11.89
CA PHE A 31 -29.19 1.49 10.76
C PHE A 31 -30.59 1.00 11.06
N SER A 32 -31.39 1.87 11.69
CA SER A 32 -32.71 1.53 12.21
C SER A 32 -33.40 0.73 11.13
N THR A 33 -33.64 -0.54 11.43
CA THR A 33 -34.27 -1.51 10.53
C THR A 33 -35.72 -1.12 10.20
N ASN A 34 -36.15 0.09 10.58
CA ASN A 34 -37.45 0.70 10.34
C ASN A 34 -37.40 2.20 9.97
N SER A 35 -36.24 2.79 9.62
CA SER A 35 -36.23 4.20 9.17
C SER A 35 -35.18 4.55 8.11
N VAL A 36 -34.73 3.57 7.33
CA VAL A 36 -34.11 3.80 6.02
C VAL A 36 -35.15 3.52 4.93
N ASP A 37 -36.23 4.28 4.91
CA ASP A 37 -37.06 4.45 3.70
C ASP A 37 -36.34 5.43 2.76
N LEU A 38 -35.11 5.08 2.36
CA LEU A 38 -34.39 5.73 1.25
C LEU A 38 -34.53 4.93 -0.05
N MET A 39 -35.42 3.94 -0.08
CA MET A 39 -35.86 3.29 -1.32
C MET A 39 -37.37 3.15 -1.26
N PRO A 40 -38.10 3.53 -2.33
CA PRO A 40 -39.49 3.14 -2.45
C PRO A 40 -39.59 1.64 -2.18
N SER A 41 -40.55 1.25 -1.34
CA SER A 41 -40.91 -0.13 -0.99
C SER A 41 -41.52 -0.92 -2.18
N LYS A 42 -41.21 -0.50 -3.40
CA LYS A 42 -41.26 -1.24 -4.66
C LYS A 42 -39.92 -1.00 -5.35
N ALA A 43 -39.05 -2.01 -5.40
CA ALA A 43 -37.72 -1.89 -5.99
C ALA A 43 -37.80 -1.53 -7.49
N GLY A 44 -37.77 -0.24 -7.80
CA GLY A 44 -37.23 0.22 -9.08
C GLY A 44 -35.72 -0.03 -9.07
N GLU A 45 -35.16 -0.46 -10.19
CA GLU A 45 -33.70 -0.60 -10.31
C GLU A 45 -33.04 0.78 -10.10
N SER A 46 -32.01 0.84 -9.25
CA SER A 46 -31.22 2.06 -9.05
C SER A 46 -30.59 2.48 -10.39
N LYS A 47 -30.45 3.78 -10.61
CA LYS A 47 -29.84 4.34 -11.83
C LYS A 47 -28.33 4.52 -11.69
N SER A 48 -27.81 4.38 -10.46
CA SER A 48 -26.39 4.40 -10.15
C SER A 48 -25.60 3.31 -10.85
N PHE A 49 -24.57 3.71 -11.59
CA PHE A 49 -23.61 2.76 -12.14
C PHE A 49 -22.91 2.00 -11.02
N ALA A 50 -22.45 2.72 -9.98
CA ALA A 50 -21.65 2.13 -8.91
C ALA A 50 -22.47 1.16 -8.05
N VAL A 51 -23.77 1.36 -7.87
CA VAL A 51 -24.65 0.40 -7.19
C VAL A 51 -24.85 -0.85 -8.03
N ASN A 52 -25.13 -0.70 -9.33
CA ASN A 52 -25.43 -1.84 -10.21
C ASN A 52 -24.22 -2.73 -10.50
N MET A 53 -22.99 -2.19 -10.48
CA MET A 53 -21.80 -3.02 -10.70
C MET A 53 -21.59 -4.09 -9.60
N PHE A 54 -22.12 -3.89 -8.39
CA PHE A 54 -22.09 -4.94 -7.33
C PHE A 54 -22.92 -6.17 -7.68
N ARG A 55 -23.85 -6.03 -8.63
CA ARG A 55 -24.65 -7.12 -9.22
C ARG A 55 -24.05 -7.63 -10.53
N GLY A 56 -22.91 -7.10 -10.98
CA GLY A 56 -22.33 -7.39 -12.29
C GLY A 56 -23.14 -6.79 -13.45
N ILE A 57 -23.94 -5.75 -13.19
CA ILE A 57 -24.80 -5.11 -14.19
C ILE A 57 -24.17 -3.78 -14.63
N VAL A 58 -24.10 -3.59 -15.94
CA VAL A 58 -23.70 -2.32 -16.55
C VAL A 58 -24.95 -1.46 -16.72
N ASN A 59 -25.14 -0.46 -15.85
CA ASN A 59 -26.17 0.57 -16.01
C ASN A 59 -25.52 1.91 -16.36
N THR A 60 -25.70 2.37 -17.60
CA THR A 60 -25.01 3.54 -18.13
C THR A 60 -25.72 4.87 -17.92
N GLU A 61 -26.94 4.91 -17.36
CA GLU A 61 -27.77 6.13 -17.36
C GLU A 61 -27.12 7.36 -16.68
N GLN A 62 -26.38 7.11 -15.59
CA GLN A 62 -25.59 8.11 -14.86
C GLN A 62 -24.14 8.27 -15.36
N ALA A 63 -23.69 7.42 -16.28
CA ALA A 63 -22.29 7.37 -16.68
C ALA A 63 -22.06 7.75 -18.15
N PHE A 64 -23.03 7.53 -19.05
CA PHE A 64 -22.93 7.82 -20.48
C PHE A 64 -24.21 8.48 -21.03
N PRO A 65 -24.10 9.43 -21.97
CA PRO A 65 -22.86 10.15 -22.30
C PRO A 65 -22.32 10.94 -21.09
N TYR A 66 -21.07 11.38 -21.14
CA TYR A 66 -20.49 12.22 -20.09
C TYR A 66 -21.37 13.48 -19.89
N PRO A 67 -21.68 13.89 -18.66
CA PRO A 67 -22.70 14.91 -18.44
C PRO A 67 -22.27 16.27 -18.99
N ASP A 68 -23.14 16.84 -19.82
CA ASP A 68 -23.06 18.22 -20.28
C ASP A 68 -24.39 18.92 -19.92
N VAL A 69 -24.39 19.61 -18.78
CA VAL A 69 -25.62 20.03 -18.08
C VAL A 69 -25.88 21.52 -18.14
N LEU A 70 -24.91 22.32 -18.59
CA LEU A 70 -25.05 23.77 -18.62
C LEU A 70 -25.78 24.24 -19.87
N ASN A 71 -26.85 25.01 -19.66
CA ASN A 71 -27.50 25.76 -20.73
C ASN A 71 -26.63 26.97 -21.16
N ALA A 72 -27.04 27.69 -22.21
CA ALA A 72 -26.25 28.78 -22.77
C ALA A 72 -25.98 29.92 -21.76
N GLU A 73 -27.01 30.35 -21.02
CA GLU A 73 -26.92 31.40 -20.01
C GLU A 73 -25.98 31.00 -18.85
N GLN A 74 -26.09 29.75 -18.39
CA GLN A 74 -25.22 29.22 -17.33
C GLN A 74 -23.76 29.14 -17.77
N ARG A 75 -23.50 28.83 -19.05
CA ARG A 75 -22.14 28.85 -19.61
C ARG A 75 -21.58 30.26 -19.68
N GLU A 76 -22.35 31.20 -20.23
CA GLU A 76 -21.95 32.61 -20.33
C GLU A 76 -21.65 33.21 -18.94
N ASN A 77 -22.52 32.95 -17.97
CA ASN A 77 -22.29 33.37 -16.58
C ASN A 77 -20.99 32.78 -16.01
N LEU A 78 -20.74 31.48 -16.26
CA LEU A 78 -19.51 30.83 -15.80
C LEU A 78 -18.25 31.35 -16.49
N GLU A 79 -18.33 31.67 -17.79
CA GLU A 79 -17.26 32.26 -18.59
C GLU A 79 -16.88 33.66 -18.11
N MET A 80 -17.80 34.39 -17.47
CA MET A 80 -17.51 35.66 -16.80
C MET A 80 -16.93 35.46 -15.38
N LEU A 81 -17.57 34.62 -14.57
CA LEU A 81 -17.22 34.46 -13.15
C LEU A 81 -15.88 33.76 -12.93
N ALA A 82 -15.57 32.72 -13.69
CA ALA A 82 -14.37 31.92 -13.46
C ALA A 82 -13.06 32.71 -13.72
N PRO A 83 -12.88 33.42 -14.85
CA PRO A 83 -11.69 34.23 -15.06
C PRO A 83 -11.53 35.38 -14.05
N ALA A 84 -12.64 36.01 -13.64
CA ALA A 84 -12.63 37.05 -12.62
C ALA A 84 -12.16 36.50 -11.26
N THR A 85 -12.70 35.35 -10.86
CA THR A 85 -12.30 34.65 -9.62
C THR A 85 -10.82 34.26 -9.66
N GLU A 86 -10.36 33.68 -10.76
CA GLU A 86 -8.96 33.30 -10.93
C GLU A 86 -8.01 34.51 -10.92
N LYS A 87 -8.41 35.62 -11.56
CA LYS A 87 -7.63 36.85 -11.55
C LYS A 87 -7.50 37.39 -10.13
N PHE A 88 -8.61 37.50 -9.41
CA PHE A 88 -8.62 37.94 -8.02
C PHE A 88 -7.71 37.07 -7.15
N LEU A 89 -7.85 35.75 -7.22
CA LEU A 89 -7.05 34.82 -6.42
C LEU A 89 -5.54 34.87 -6.77
N ARG A 90 -5.17 35.20 -8.02
CA ARG A 90 -3.75 35.34 -8.39
C ARG A 90 -3.16 36.69 -7.97
N GLU A 91 -3.94 37.76 -8.02
CA GLU A 91 -3.44 39.12 -7.82
C GLU A 91 -3.57 39.61 -6.37
N GLN A 92 -4.59 39.16 -5.64
CA GLN A 92 -4.92 39.67 -4.30
C GLN A 92 -4.64 38.67 -3.18
N ASN A 93 -4.78 37.36 -3.43
CA ASN A 93 -4.52 36.34 -2.43
C ASN A 93 -3.04 35.93 -2.40
N ASP A 94 -2.42 35.93 -1.23
CA ASP A 94 -1.07 35.39 -1.00
C ASP A 94 -1.14 34.13 -0.10
N PRO A 95 -1.08 32.93 -0.69
CA PRO A 95 -1.17 31.68 0.06
C PRO A 95 -0.01 31.45 1.04
N ALA A 96 1.18 31.99 0.75
CA ALA A 96 2.35 31.83 1.61
C ALA A 96 2.25 32.72 2.85
N ARG A 97 1.73 33.94 2.67
CA ARG A 97 1.41 34.85 3.78
C ARG A 97 0.31 34.27 4.65
N ASN A 98 -0.78 33.79 4.06
CA ASN A 98 -1.87 33.15 4.80
C ASN A 98 -1.38 31.98 5.67
N ASP A 99 -0.52 31.08 5.12
CA ASP A 99 0.06 29.96 5.88
C ASP A 99 0.97 30.42 7.01
N ALA A 100 1.72 31.52 6.82
CA ALA A 100 2.64 32.05 7.82
C ALA A 100 1.93 32.77 8.97
N GLU A 101 0.87 33.52 8.65
CA GLU A 101 0.06 34.26 9.63
C GLU A 101 -0.97 33.37 10.33
N GLU A 102 -1.24 32.18 9.78
CA GLU A 102 -2.28 31.25 10.25
C GLU A 102 -3.69 31.89 10.26
N SER A 103 -3.91 32.84 9.37
CA SER A 103 -5.17 33.52 9.11
C SER A 103 -5.27 33.91 7.63
N ILE A 104 -6.49 34.13 7.14
CA ILE A 104 -6.69 34.75 5.83
C ILE A 104 -6.57 36.26 6.02
N ASN A 105 -5.80 36.91 5.17
CA ASN A 105 -5.68 38.37 5.18
C ASN A 105 -7.04 39.06 4.94
N ASP A 106 -7.31 40.15 5.66
CA ASP A 106 -8.61 40.84 5.65
C ASP A 106 -9.00 41.38 4.26
N GLU A 107 -8.03 41.88 3.48
CA GLU A 107 -8.30 42.36 2.11
C GLU A 107 -8.74 41.22 1.20
N THR A 108 -8.07 40.05 1.31
CA THR A 108 -8.49 38.84 0.60
C THR A 108 -9.88 38.39 1.03
N LEU A 109 -10.15 38.37 2.34
CA LEU A 109 -11.43 37.94 2.88
C LEU A 109 -12.58 38.84 2.40
N GLN A 110 -12.38 40.17 2.46
CA GLN A 110 -13.38 41.13 2.00
C GLN A 110 -13.60 41.02 0.49
N GLY A 111 -12.54 40.92 -0.31
CA GLY A 111 -12.68 40.73 -1.76
C GLY A 111 -13.41 39.44 -2.13
N LEU A 112 -13.23 38.34 -1.37
CA LEU A 112 -14.02 37.13 -1.54
C LEU A 112 -15.50 37.33 -1.22
N LYS A 113 -15.84 38.17 -0.23
CA LYS A 113 -17.24 38.55 0.05
C LYS A 113 -17.82 39.38 -1.08
N ASP A 114 -17.09 40.38 -1.55
CA ASP A 114 -17.52 41.28 -2.63
C ASP A 114 -17.75 40.53 -3.96
N LEU A 115 -16.98 39.47 -4.22
CA LEU A 115 -17.16 38.57 -5.36
C LEU A 115 -18.32 37.56 -5.19
N GLY A 116 -19.00 37.54 -4.05
CA GLY A 116 -20.06 36.57 -3.73
C GLY A 116 -19.55 35.17 -3.37
N GLY A 117 -18.27 35.02 -3.03
CA GLY A 117 -17.60 33.74 -2.76
C GLY A 117 -18.15 32.95 -1.58
N PHE A 118 -18.93 33.58 -0.69
CA PHE A 118 -19.60 32.95 0.46
C PHE A 118 -20.96 32.32 0.11
N GLY A 119 -21.58 32.75 -1.00
CA GLY A 119 -22.96 32.41 -1.36
C GLY A 119 -23.12 31.75 -2.73
N LEU A 120 -22.14 30.97 -3.20
CA LEU A 120 -22.11 30.49 -4.58
C LEU A 120 -23.37 29.70 -4.99
N GLN A 121 -23.86 28.81 -4.11
CA GLN A 121 -25.02 27.96 -4.37
C GLN A 121 -26.33 28.47 -3.74
N VAL A 122 -26.30 29.63 -3.06
CA VAL A 122 -27.51 30.22 -2.50
C VAL A 122 -28.34 30.80 -3.66
N PRO A 123 -29.68 30.61 -3.70
CA PRO A 123 -30.51 31.19 -4.74
C PRO A 123 -30.37 32.72 -4.82
N THR A 124 -30.53 33.29 -6.02
CA THR A 124 -30.36 34.72 -6.28
C THR A 124 -31.35 35.59 -5.48
N GLU A 125 -32.56 35.10 -5.28
CA GLU A 125 -33.62 35.74 -4.48
C GLU A 125 -33.29 35.77 -2.98
N LEU A 126 -32.26 35.04 -2.55
CA LEU A 126 -31.71 35.02 -1.20
C LEU A 126 -30.27 35.55 -1.16
N ASN A 127 -29.96 36.52 -2.05
CA ASN A 127 -28.66 37.22 -2.17
C ASN A 127 -27.45 36.33 -2.56
N GLY A 128 -27.68 35.12 -3.07
CA GLY A 128 -26.60 34.28 -3.58
C GLY A 128 -26.35 34.43 -5.08
N LEU A 129 -25.45 33.59 -5.61
CA LEU A 129 -25.14 33.56 -7.05
C LEU A 129 -25.97 32.54 -7.85
N GLY A 130 -26.76 31.69 -7.17
CA GLY A 130 -27.65 30.72 -7.81
C GLY A 130 -26.95 29.64 -8.64
N LEU A 131 -25.67 29.37 -8.37
CA LEU A 131 -24.90 28.43 -9.19
C LEU A 131 -25.32 26.99 -8.95
N ASN A 132 -25.45 26.21 -10.04
CA ASN A 132 -25.62 24.77 -9.95
C ASN A 132 -24.31 24.08 -9.49
N ASN A 133 -24.34 22.75 -9.31
CA ASN A 133 -23.19 22.02 -8.78
C ASN A 133 -22.00 22.05 -9.74
N THR A 134 -22.24 22.03 -11.06
CA THR A 134 -21.20 22.08 -12.09
C THR A 134 -20.50 23.45 -12.14
N GLN A 135 -21.25 24.55 -12.09
CA GLN A 135 -20.70 25.92 -12.01
C GLN A 135 -19.94 26.11 -10.70
N TYR A 136 -20.50 25.63 -9.58
CA TYR A 136 -19.83 25.62 -8.28
C TYR A 136 -18.49 24.88 -8.32
N ALA A 137 -18.46 23.67 -8.90
CA ALA A 137 -17.23 22.88 -9.05
C ALA A 137 -16.14 23.66 -9.79
N ARG A 138 -16.50 24.39 -10.85
CA ARG A 138 -15.54 25.17 -11.65
C ARG A 138 -14.92 26.34 -10.88
N LEU A 139 -15.67 27.01 -10.01
CA LEU A 139 -15.12 28.07 -9.15
C LEU A 139 -14.28 27.49 -8.01
N VAL A 140 -14.74 26.39 -7.40
CA VAL A 140 -13.99 25.68 -6.35
C VAL A 140 -12.66 25.14 -6.88
N GLN A 141 -12.61 24.70 -8.13
CA GLN A 141 -11.37 24.31 -8.81
C GLN A 141 -10.36 25.48 -8.87
N ALA A 142 -10.81 26.71 -9.15
CA ALA A 142 -9.94 27.89 -9.15
C ALA A 142 -9.37 28.21 -7.76
N VAL A 143 -10.18 28.05 -6.71
CA VAL A 143 -9.71 28.19 -5.32
C VAL A 143 -8.67 27.12 -4.97
N GLY A 144 -8.94 25.86 -5.33
CA GLY A 144 -8.01 24.75 -5.09
C GLY A 144 -6.70 24.84 -5.87
N GLU A 145 -6.69 25.51 -7.03
CA GLU A 145 -5.48 25.80 -7.80
C GLU A 145 -4.54 26.78 -7.07
N THR A 146 -5.07 27.60 -6.16
CA THR A 146 -4.34 28.70 -5.52
C THR A 146 -4.07 28.46 -4.03
N ASP A 147 -5.12 28.27 -3.21
CA ASP A 147 -5.02 28.16 -1.76
C ASP A 147 -6.09 27.23 -1.16
N LEU A 148 -5.66 26.03 -0.76
CA LEU A 148 -6.51 25.06 -0.08
C LEU A 148 -6.97 25.54 1.31
N GLY A 149 -6.22 26.40 2.00
CA GLY A 149 -6.63 26.92 3.30
C GLY A 149 -7.82 27.87 3.19
N VAL A 150 -7.78 28.79 2.22
CA VAL A 150 -8.94 29.62 1.83
C VAL A 150 -10.10 28.74 1.37
N GLY A 151 -9.81 27.73 0.54
CA GLY A 151 -10.80 26.74 0.10
C GLY A 151 -11.51 26.03 1.23
N ILE A 152 -10.81 25.66 2.32
CA ILE A 152 -11.44 25.03 3.48
C ILE A 152 -12.29 26.02 4.28
N THR A 153 -11.89 27.28 4.43
CA THR A 153 -12.72 28.29 5.10
C THR A 153 -14.06 28.49 4.36
N LEU A 154 -14.00 28.67 3.03
CA LEU A 154 -15.19 28.83 2.19
C LEU A 154 -16.02 27.55 2.10
N GLY A 155 -15.37 26.38 2.00
CA GLY A 155 -16.04 25.09 1.94
C GLY A 155 -16.71 24.71 3.25
N ALA A 156 -16.04 24.92 4.38
CA ALA A 156 -16.62 24.74 5.71
C ALA A 156 -17.84 25.63 5.92
N HIS A 157 -17.82 26.84 5.36
CA HIS A 157 -18.96 27.76 5.38
C HIS A 157 -20.15 27.24 4.54
N GLN A 158 -19.96 26.96 3.25
CA GLN A 158 -21.09 26.72 2.33
C GLN A 158 -21.29 25.27 1.88
N SER A 159 -20.23 24.47 1.77
CA SER A 159 -20.34 23.06 1.35
C SER A 159 -20.97 22.22 2.44
N ILE A 160 -20.74 22.57 3.71
CA ILE A 160 -21.26 21.85 4.89
C ILE A 160 -21.90 22.75 5.94
N GLY A 161 -21.34 23.94 6.22
CA GLY A 161 -21.73 24.79 7.35
C GLY A 161 -23.19 25.20 7.32
N PHE A 162 -23.63 25.84 6.23
CA PHE A 162 -25.05 26.16 6.03
C PHE A 162 -25.75 25.26 5.01
N LYS A 163 -25.05 24.28 4.41
CA LYS A 163 -25.64 23.38 3.40
C LYS A 163 -26.90 22.68 3.91
N GLY A 164 -26.95 22.36 5.20
CA GLY A 164 -28.15 21.84 5.84
C GLY A 164 -29.37 22.75 5.70
N ILE A 165 -29.21 24.07 5.82
CA ILE A 165 -30.28 25.06 5.65
C ILE A 165 -30.78 25.09 4.21
N LEU A 166 -29.88 25.00 3.22
CA LEU A 166 -30.28 24.89 1.81
C LEU A 166 -31.12 23.63 1.53
N LEU A 167 -30.68 22.48 2.05
CA LEU A 167 -31.28 21.17 1.74
C LEU A 167 -32.53 20.85 2.57
N TYR A 168 -32.55 21.25 3.85
CA TYR A 168 -33.56 20.86 4.84
C TYR A 168 -34.27 22.03 5.51
N GLY A 169 -33.81 23.26 5.28
CA GLY A 169 -34.44 24.44 5.88
C GLY A 169 -35.86 24.64 5.37
N ASN A 170 -36.77 24.95 6.28
CA ASN A 170 -38.09 25.46 5.92
C ASN A 170 -37.98 26.89 5.33
N PRO A 171 -39.04 27.43 4.69
CA PRO A 171 -39.01 28.76 4.09
C PRO A 171 -38.57 29.86 5.07
N GLU A 172 -39.01 29.81 6.32
CA GLU A 172 -38.70 30.80 7.35
C GLU A 172 -37.22 30.78 7.74
N GLN A 173 -36.64 29.59 7.93
CA GLN A 173 -35.21 29.40 8.21
C GLN A 173 -34.37 29.87 7.02
N LYS A 174 -34.77 29.52 5.79
CA LYS A 174 -34.07 29.95 4.56
C LYS A 174 -34.05 31.46 4.44
N GLN A 175 -35.21 32.11 4.59
CA GLN A 175 -35.33 33.57 4.52
C GLN A 175 -34.54 34.26 5.63
N LYS A 176 -34.51 33.68 6.83
CA LYS A 176 -33.82 34.26 7.99
C LYS A 176 -32.30 34.22 7.84
N TYR A 177 -31.73 33.09 7.42
CA TYR A 177 -30.28 32.88 7.52
C TYR A 177 -29.53 33.02 6.19
N LEU A 178 -30.09 32.54 5.08
CA LEU A 178 -29.34 32.45 3.82
C LEU A 178 -28.86 33.81 3.27
N PRO A 179 -29.62 34.92 3.36
CA PRO A 179 -29.14 36.21 2.86
C PRO A 179 -27.85 36.70 3.52
N GLY A 180 -27.75 36.64 4.85
CA GLY A 180 -26.54 37.06 5.58
C GLY A 180 -25.39 36.07 5.45
N LEU A 181 -25.70 34.78 5.26
CA LEU A 181 -24.69 33.77 4.95
C LEU A 181 -24.10 33.96 3.55
N ALA A 182 -24.94 34.26 2.56
CA ALA A 182 -24.52 34.41 1.17
C ALA A 182 -23.54 35.59 0.96
N THR A 183 -23.74 36.68 1.70
CA THR A 183 -22.86 37.86 1.68
C THR A 183 -21.59 37.68 2.52
N GLY A 184 -21.54 36.66 3.38
CA GLY A 184 -20.47 36.47 4.34
C GLY A 184 -20.49 37.46 5.51
N GLU A 185 -21.61 38.17 5.73
CA GLU A 185 -21.86 38.92 6.97
C GLU A 185 -21.93 37.97 8.16
N LEU A 186 -22.59 36.83 7.96
CA LEU A 186 -22.61 35.70 8.89
C LEU A 186 -21.72 34.59 8.34
N VAL A 187 -20.85 34.04 9.18
CA VAL A 187 -20.06 32.84 8.84
C VAL A 187 -20.68 31.62 9.49
N ALA A 188 -20.92 30.57 8.69
CA ALA A 188 -21.33 29.26 9.17
C ALA A 188 -20.18 28.30 9.50
N ALA A 189 -20.46 27.38 10.42
CA ALA A 189 -19.65 26.21 10.75
C ALA A 189 -20.50 24.94 10.88
N PHE A 190 -19.89 23.79 10.60
CA PHE A 190 -20.52 22.47 10.74
C PHE A 190 -20.00 21.77 12.01
N ALA A 191 -20.88 21.56 12.99
CA ALA A 191 -20.52 21.18 14.35
C ALA A 191 -20.99 19.75 14.69
N LEU A 192 -20.25 18.74 14.21
CA LEU A 192 -20.54 17.31 14.41
C LEU A 192 -19.55 16.62 15.36
N THR A 193 -18.26 16.66 15.03
CA THR A 193 -17.18 15.90 15.68
C THR A 193 -17.00 16.26 17.15
N GLU A 194 -16.68 15.25 17.95
CA GLU A 194 -16.43 15.36 19.39
C GLU A 194 -15.15 14.59 19.76
N PRO A 195 -14.55 14.84 20.94
CA PRO A 195 -13.36 14.10 21.38
C PRO A 195 -13.54 12.58 21.40
N SER A 196 -14.76 12.08 21.65
CA SER A 196 -15.07 10.65 21.64
C SER A 196 -15.57 10.12 20.30
N SER A 197 -15.92 10.98 19.34
CA SER A 197 -16.74 10.61 18.18
C SER A 197 -16.30 11.37 16.92
N GLY A 198 -15.53 10.67 16.08
CA GLY A 198 -15.11 11.11 14.75
C GLY A 198 -15.86 10.36 13.65
N SER A 199 -15.26 9.26 13.16
CA SER A 199 -15.88 8.39 12.14
C SER A 199 -17.22 7.80 12.58
N ASP A 200 -17.37 7.50 13.87
CA ASP A 200 -18.62 7.02 14.47
C ASP A 200 -19.51 8.20 14.89
N ALA A 201 -20.06 8.90 13.89
CA ALA A 201 -20.89 10.08 14.11
C ALA A 201 -22.20 9.80 14.86
N GLY A 202 -22.63 8.53 14.93
CA GLY A 202 -23.82 8.13 15.67
C GLY A 202 -23.64 8.13 17.19
N SER A 203 -22.38 8.08 17.68
CA SER A 203 -22.06 7.97 19.11
C SER A 203 -21.77 9.30 19.81
N ILE A 204 -22.10 10.43 19.18
CA ILE A 204 -21.96 11.75 19.78
C ILE A 204 -22.71 11.85 21.12
N ARG A 205 -22.19 12.69 22.02
CA ARG A 205 -22.62 12.85 23.41
C ARG A 205 -23.19 14.23 23.73
N THR A 206 -22.94 15.25 22.89
CA THR A 206 -23.62 16.54 23.03
C THR A 206 -25.12 16.31 23.08
N ARG A 207 -25.81 16.92 24.04
CA ARG A 207 -27.22 16.65 24.35
C ARG A 207 -28.05 17.91 24.26
N ALA A 208 -29.23 17.78 23.68
CA ALA A 208 -30.27 18.80 23.64
C ALA A 208 -31.50 18.28 24.41
N VAL A 209 -31.84 18.93 25.52
CA VAL A 209 -32.99 18.58 26.36
C VAL A 209 -34.10 19.60 26.15
N LEU A 210 -35.31 19.16 25.85
CA LEU A 210 -36.46 20.06 25.71
C LEU A 210 -36.69 20.83 27.02
N SER A 211 -36.84 22.14 26.95
CA SER A 211 -37.12 22.98 28.11
C SER A 211 -38.48 22.64 28.73
N PRO A 212 -38.69 22.89 30.04
CA PRO A 212 -39.96 22.57 30.69
C PRO A 212 -41.19 23.24 30.06
N ASP A 213 -41.01 24.41 29.43
CA ASP A 213 -42.07 25.14 28.72
C ASP A 213 -42.31 24.64 27.28
N GLY A 214 -41.49 23.70 26.80
CA GLY A 214 -41.58 23.11 25.45
C GLY A 214 -41.19 24.05 24.31
N LYS A 215 -40.65 25.24 24.59
CA LYS A 215 -40.38 26.28 23.57
C LYS A 215 -38.95 26.27 23.03
N SER A 216 -38.04 25.57 23.69
CA SER A 216 -36.62 25.54 23.32
C SER A 216 -35.95 24.22 23.72
N TYR A 217 -34.77 23.97 23.20
CA TYR A 217 -33.84 22.97 23.70
C TYR A 217 -32.72 23.65 24.49
N LEU A 218 -32.36 23.06 25.62
CA LEU A 218 -31.14 23.39 26.36
C LEU A 218 -30.03 22.47 25.86
N LEU A 219 -29.08 23.06 25.14
CA LEU A 219 -27.99 22.36 24.49
C LEU A 219 -26.72 22.42 25.35
N SER A 220 -26.16 21.26 25.67
CA SER A 220 -24.91 21.14 26.44
C SER A 220 -23.96 20.11 25.85
N GLY A 221 -22.70 20.50 25.67
CA GLY A 221 -21.64 19.63 25.14
C GLY A 221 -20.47 20.41 24.55
N ASN A 222 -19.55 19.68 23.92
CA ASN A 222 -18.42 20.28 23.25
C ASN A 222 -18.14 19.60 21.92
N LYS A 223 -17.75 20.41 20.94
CA LYS A 223 -17.40 20.00 19.59
C LYS A 223 -15.92 20.24 19.34
N LEU A 224 -15.26 19.32 18.65
CA LEU A 224 -13.81 19.29 18.47
C LEU A 224 -13.45 19.50 17.00
N TRP A 225 -12.43 20.32 16.76
CA TRP A 225 -11.86 20.62 15.45
C TRP A 225 -12.89 21.15 14.45
N ILE A 226 -13.68 22.13 14.88
CA ILE A 226 -14.68 22.75 14.05
C ILE A 226 -14.02 23.81 13.18
N SER A 227 -14.02 23.59 11.87
CA SER A 227 -13.62 24.61 10.90
C SER A 227 -14.52 25.83 11.01
N ASN A 228 -13.92 27.02 11.02
CA ASN A 228 -14.58 28.29 11.34
C ASN A 228 -15.14 28.38 12.77
N GLY A 229 -14.87 27.42 13.66
CA GLY A 229 -15.46 27.37 15.00
C GLY A 229 -15.17 28.59 15.88
N GLY A 230 -14.05 29.27 15.65
CA GLY A 230 -13.68 30.51 16.33
C GLY A 230 -14.19 31.78 15.68
N THR A 231 -14.75 31.71 14.47
CA THR A 231 -15.20 32.89 13.69
C THR A 231 -16.66 32.82 13.28
N ALA A 232 -17.31 31.66 13.37
CA ALA A 232 -18.69 31.47 12.93
C ALA A 232 -19.70 32.03 13.94
N GLU A 233 -20.74 32.68 13.42
CA GLU A 233 -21.94 33.12 14.12
C GLU A 233 -23.06 32.07 14.04
N ILE A 234 -23.06 31.23 13.00
CA ILE A 234 -24.10 30.22 12.75
C ILE A 234 -23.48 28.83 12.74
N PHE A 235 -24.10 27.88 13.43
CA PHE A 235 -23.67 26.49 13.46
C PHE A 235 -24.79 25.56 13.00
N THR A 236 -24.51 24.69 12.03
CA THR A 236 -25.28 23.46 11.87
C THR A 236 -24.74 22.46 12.88
N LEU A 237 -25.47 22.25 13.98
CA LEU A 237 -25.04 21.45 15.13
C LEU A 237 -25.83 20.16 15.26
N PHE A 238 -25.15 19.09 15.65
CA PHE A 238 -25.77 17.78 15.89
C PHE A 238 -25.69 17.39 17.36
N ALA A 239 -26.83 17.03 17.95
CA ALA A 239 -26.93 16.64 19.35
C ALA A 239 -27.92 15.49 19.56
N GLN A 240 -27.71 14.70 20.61
CA GLN A 240 -28.66 13.68 21.05
C GLN A 240 -29.89 14.33 21.67
N THR A 241 -31.06 13.90 21.21
CA THR A 241 -32.36 14.24 21.77
C THR A 241 -33.10 12.96 22.13
N GLU A 242 -33.84 12.99 23.24
CA GLU A 242 -34.75 11.89 23.57
C GLU A 242 -35.95 11.91 22.61
N VAL A 243 -36.18 10.80 21.91
CA VAL A 243 -37.29 10.61 20.99
C VAL A 243 -38.15 9.47 21.47
N VAL A 244 -39.46 9.70 21.55
CA VAL A 244 -40.45 8.65 21.87
C VAL A 244 -40.85 7.93 20.60
N ASP A 245 -40.58 6.63 20.54
CA ASP A 245 -41.00 5.78 19.41
C ASP A 245 -42.53 5.67 19.38
N LYS A 246 -43.15 6.16 18.31
CA LYS A 246 -44.62 6.22 18.19
C LYS A 246 -45.31 4.85 18.23
N LYS A 247 -44.61 3.75 17.89
CA LYS A 247 -45.19 2.40 17.83
C LYS A 247 -45.04 1.65 19.16
N SER A 248 -43.90 1.79 19.82
CA SER A 248 -43.55 1.03 21.04
C SER A 248 -43.64 1.86 22.32
N GLY A 249 -43.75 3.18 22.22
CA GLY A 249 -43.69 4.10 23.36
C GLY A 249 -42.29 4.20 23.99
N ALA A 250 -41.29 3.49 23.46
CA ALA A 250 -39.95 3.46 24.02
C ALA A 250 -39.22 4.78 23.77
N LYS A 251 -38.61 5.33 24.82
CA LYS A 251 -37.69 6.47 24.73
C LYS A 251 -36.33 6.01 24.22
N LYS A 252 -35.83 6.67 23.17
CA LYS A 252 -34.51 6.40 22.60
C LYS A 252 -33.82 7.71 22.27
N ASP A 253 -32.53 7.79 22.56
CA ASP A 253 -31.72 8.89 22.06
C ASP A 253 -31.49 8.74 20.56
N LYS A 254 -31.74 9.83 19.85
CA LYS A 254 -31.43 9.97 18.43
C LYS A 254 -30.78 11.32 18.19
N VAL A 255 -29.92 11.38 17.18
CA VAL A 255 -29.29 12.62 16.74
C VAL A 255 -30.34 13.52 16.09
N THR A 256 -30.38 14.79 16.48
CA THR A 256 -31.15 15.87 15.85
C THR A 256 -30.19 16.95 15.38
N ALA A 257 -30.49 17.56 14.23
CA ALA A 257 -29.75 18.70 13.69
C ALA A 257 -30.43 20.01 14.11
N PHE A 258 -29.62 21.03 14.41
CA PHE A 258 -30.06 22.35 14.85
C PHE A 258 -29.31 23.43 14.10
N ILE A 259 -29.98 24.55 13.83
CA ILE A 259 -29.33 25.82 13.52
C ILE A 259 -29.10 26.53 14.86
N VAL A 260 -27.84 26.73 15.25
CA VAL A 260 -27.49 27.40 16.52
C VAL A 260 -26.82 28.72 16.20
N GLU A 261 -27.36 29.82 16.72
CA GLU A 261 -26.69 31.12 16.66
C GLU A 261 -25.77 31.27 17.86
N ARG A 262 -24.57 31.82 17.66
CA ARG A 262 -23.65 32.18 18.75
C ARG A 262 -24.31 33.15 19.74
N SER A 263 -25.17 34.03 19.23
CA SER A 263 -25.94 35.03 19.97
C SER A 263 -26.94 34.44 20.98
N PHE A 264 -27.30 33.16 20.87
CA PHE A 264 -28.20 32.48 21.82
C PHE A 264 -27.61 32.31 23.23
N GLY A 265 -26.32 32.62 23.41
CA GLY A 265 -25.64 32.57 24.70
C GLY A 265 -25.18 31.16 25.08
N GLY A 266 -24.22 31.08 26.00
CA GLY A 266 -23.60 29.80 26.39
C GLY A 266 -22.68 29.20 25.31
N VAL A 267 -22.40 29.92 24.22
CA VAL A 267 -21.51 29.47 23.14
C VAL A 267 -20.14 30.13 23.26
N THR A 268 -19.09 29.33 23.45
CA THR A 268 -17.69 29.79 23.50
C THR A 268 -16.78 28.88 22.68
N ASN A 269 -15.52 29.24 22.48
CA ASN A 269 -14.56 28.42 21.73
C ASN A 269 -13.14 28.53 22.28
N SER A 270 -12.30 27.54 21.95
CA SER A 270 -10.86 27.59 22.22
C SER A 270 -10.14 28.58 21.29
N PRO A 271 -8.87 28.92 21.58
CA PRO A 271 -7.98 29.50 20.57
C PRO A 271 -7.85 28.58 19.34
N PRO A 272 -7.45 29.12 18.16
CA PRO A 272 -7.21 28.31 16.96
C PRO A 272 -6.13 27.24 17.17
N GLU A 273 -6.39 26.04 16.64
CA GLU A 273 -5.52 24.87 16.74
C GLU A 273 -4.29 24.99 15.83
N LYS A 274 -3.12 24.61 16.37
CA LYS A 274 -1.87 24.49 15.59
C LYS A 274 -1.86 23.17 14.82
N LYS A 275 -1.67 23.26 13.50
CA LYS A 275 -1.80 22.13 12.58
C LYS A 275 -0.74 22.14 11.46
N MET A 276 -0.60 20.98 10.79
CA MET A 276 0.43 20.74 9.76
C MET A 276 0.29 21.69 8.55
N GLY A 277 -0.92 21.80 8.00
CA GLY A 277 -1.26 22.60 6.83
C GLY A 277 -2.66 23.18 6.94
N ILE A 278 -3.16 23.76 5.85
CA ILE A 278 -4.36 24.61 5.75
C ILE A 278 -4.41 25.62 6.91
N LYS A 279 -3.25 26.17 7.26
CA LYS A 279 -3.05 26.86 8.53
C LYS A 279 -3.95 28.08 8.69
N CYS A 280 -4.21 28.81 7.60
CA CYS A 280 -5.09 29.97 7.59
C CYS A 280 -6.57 29.65 7.83
N SER A 281 -6.99 28.39 7.65
CA SER A 281 -8.35 28.00 7.99
C SER A 281 -8.50 27.91 9.51
N ASN A 282 -9.47 28.63 10.07
CA ASN A 282 -9.74 28.57 11.50
C ASN A 282 -10.19 27.15 11.91
N THR A 283 -9.67 26.64 13.02
CA THR A 283 -10.09 25.35 13.59
C THR A 283 -10.08 25.50 15.11
N ALA A 284 -11.21 25.26 15.77
CA ALA A 284 -11.33 25.42 17.22
C ALA A 284 -12.23 24.35 17.85
N GLU A 285 -12.08 24.12 19.15
CA GLU A 285 -13.14 23.54 19.95
C GLU A 285 -14.25 24.56 20.17
N VAL A 286 -15.50 24.10 20.19
CA VAL A 286 -16.68 24.95 20.47
C VAL A 286 -17.48 24.33 21.60
N TYR A 287 -17.77 25.12 22.63
CA TYR A 287 -18.46 24.70 23.84
C TYR A 287 -19.86 25.30 23.87
N PHE A 288 -20.82 24.48 24.27
CA PHE A 288 -22.22 24.84 24.45
C PHE A 288 -22.57 24.53 25.90
N ASP A 289 -22.91 25.56 26.67
CA ASP A 289 -23.32 25.44 28.07
C ASP A 289 -24.75 25.93 28.24
N ASN A 290 -25.68 24.98 28.28
CA ASN A 290 -27.12 25.21 28.40
C ASN A 290 -27.64 26.27 27.40
N THR A 291 -27.06 26.30 26.19
CA THR A 291 -27.46 27.20 25.12
C THR A 291 -28.92 26.98 24.79
N LYS A 292 -29.73 28.04 24.87
CA LYS A 292 -31.18 27.98 24.64
C LYS A 292 -31.49 28.11 23.15
N VAL A 293 -31.70 26.97 22.49
CA VAL A 293 -32.00 26.90 21.05
C VAL A 293 -33.52 26.82 20.84
N PRO A 294 -34.15 27.74 20.10
CA PRO A 294 -35.59 27.69 19.84
C PRO A 294 -36.03 26.40 19.12
N ILE A 295 -37.28 25.95 19.30
CA ILE A 295 -37.78 24.73 18.64
C ILE A 295 -37.85 24.88 17.12
N GLU A 296 -38.13 26.08 16.63
CA GLU A 296 -38.15 26.44 15.21
C GLU A 296 -36.76 26.40 14.55
N ASN A 297 -35.69 26.26 15.34
CA ASN A 297 -34.32 26.10 14.88
C ASN A 297 -33.90 24.62 14.73
N VAL A 298 -34.79 23.66 14.98
CA VAL A 298 -34.59 22.26 14.55
C VAL A 298 -34.53 22.22 13.02
N LEU A 299 -33.49 21.58 12.48
CA LEU A 299 -33.25 21.49 11.05
C LEU A 299 -33.64 20.12 10.53
N GLY A 300 -34.74 20.06 9.75
CA GLY A 300 -35.40 18.82 9.41
C GLY A 300 -36.26 18.30 10.57
N GLU A 301 -36.25 16.98 10.80
CA GLU A 301 -37.09 16.35 11.82
C GLU A 301 -36.30 15.96 13.08
N VAL A 302 -36.98 16.01 14.23
CA VAL A 302 -36.41 15.54 15.51
C VAL A 302 -36.09 14.05 15.41
N GLY A 303 -34.83 13.70 15.66
CA GLY A 303 -34.29 12.35 15.62
C GLY A 303 -33.73 11.90 14.26
N ASP A 304 -33.83 12.73 13.23
CA ASP A 304 -33.33 12.44 11.87
C ASP A 304 -32.00 13.16 11.54
N GLY A 305 -31.35 13.76 12.53
CA GLY A 305 -30.11 14.54 12.36
C GLY A 305 -28.94 13.74 11.79
N PHE A 306 -28.85 12.43 12.04
CA PHE A 306 -27.82 11.59 11.40
C PHE A 306 -27.99 11.52 9.88
N LYS A 307 -29.24 11.42 9.40
CA LYS A 307 -29.55 11.44 7.96
C LYS A 307 -29.20 12.81 7.35
N VAL A 308 -29.54 13.89 8.04
CA VAL A 308 -29.17 15.25 7.64
C VAL A 308 -27.64 15.38 7.51
N ALA A 309 -26.88 14.94 8.52
CA ALA A 309 -25.42 14.97 8.49
C ALA A 309 -24.85 14.21 7.28
N MET A 310 -25.30 12.97 7.05
CA MET A 310 -24.80 12.14 5.95
C MET A 310 -25.12 12.76 4.58
N ASN A 311 -26.31 13.34 4.42
CA ASN A 311 -26.70 13.97 3.15
C ASN A 311 -25.95 15.26 2.88
N ILE A 312 -25.64 16.05 3.91
CA ILE A 312 -24.75 17.22 3.80
C ILE A 312 -23.36 16.79 3.30
N LEU A 313 -22.74 15.80 3.96
CA LEU A 313 -21.41 15.32 3.58
C LEU A 313 -21.41 14.72 2.17
N ASN A 314 -22.40 13.89 1.84
CA ASN A 314 -22.53 13.30 0.50
C ASN A 314 -22.68 14.39 -0.58
N ASN A 315 -23.45 15.44 -0.31
CA ASN A 315 -23.63 16.56 -1.22
C ASN A 315 -22.35 17.41 -1.36
N GLY A 316 -21.53 17.57 -0.32
CA GLY A 316 -20.30 18.37 -0.35
C GLY A 316 -19.09 17.70 -1.02
N ARG A 317 -19.03 16.35 -1.05
CA ARG A 317 -17.83 15.59 -1.46
C ARG A 317 -17.33 15.87 -2.89
N PHE A 318 -18.21 16.16 -3.84
CA PHE A 318 -17.77 16.46 -5.22
C PHE A 318 -16.97 17.77 -5.29
N GLY A 319 -17.28 18.75 -4.44
CA GLY A 319 -16.56 20.03 -4.36
C GLY A 319 -15.11 19.84 -3.95
N MET A 320 -14.85 18.90 -3.05
CA MET A 320 -13.48 18.51 -2.68
C MET A 320 -12.72 17.97 -3.89
N SER A 321 -13.33 17.09 -4.67
CA SER A 321 -12.73 16.53 -5.87
C SER A 321 -12.40 17.62 -6.90
N ALA A 322 -13.27 18.63 -7.04
CA ALA A 322 -13.04 19.78 -7.92
C ALA A 322 -11.87 20.66 -7.44
N ALA A 323 -11.80 20.99 -6.14
CA ALA A 323 -10.69 21.76 -5.58
C ALA A 323 -9.34 21.05 -5.83
N LEU A 324 -9.31 19.74 -5.56
CA LEU A 324 -8.09 18.94 -5.69
C LEU A 324 -7.67 18.72 -7.15
N ALA A 325 -8.60 18.73 -8.11
CA ALA A 325 -8.27 18.81 -9.53
C ALA A 325 -7.48 20.10 -9.84
N GLY A 326 -7.94 21.24 -9.34
CA GLY A 326 -7.22 22.52 -9.46
C GLY A 326 -5.83 22.48 -8.84
N THR A 327 -5.71 21.92 -7.63
CA THR A 327 -4.41 21.76 -6.95
C THR A 327 -3.42 20.95 -7.79
N MET A 328 -3.88 19.83 -8.36
CA MET A 328 -3.04 18.98 -9.21
C MET A 328 -2.60 19.70 -10.48
N LYS A 329 -3.49 20.48 -11.09
CA LYS A 329 -3.17 21.26 -12.29
C LYS A 329 -2.02 22.25 -12.04
N ALA A 330 -2.06 22.99 -10.93
CA ALA A 330 -0.98 23.89 -10.54
C ALA A 330 0.35 23.15 -10.28
N ALA A 331 0.30 22.01 -9.57
CA ALA A 331 1.48 21.21 -9.27
C ALA A 331 2.12 20.61 -10.53
N ILE A 332 1.30 20.09 -11.46
CA ILE A 332 1.75 19.59 -12.76
C ILE A 332 2.40 20.69 -13.58
N ALA A 333 1.83 21.90 -13.60
CA ALA A 333 2.40 23.04 -14.32
C ALA A 333 3.81 23.38 -13.78
N LYS A 334 3.98 23.49 -12.46
CA LYS A 334 5.29 23.74 -11.83
C LYS A 334 6.30 22.63 -12.13
N ALA A 335 5.90 21.36 -12.03
CA ALA A 335 6.76 20.22 -12.30
C ALA A 335 7.20 20.16 -13.78
N THR A 336 6.27 20.44 -14.69
CA THR A 336 6.52 20.42 -16.14
C THR A 336 7.45 21.56 -16.55
N ASP A 337 7.23 22.77 -16.03
CA ASP A 337 8.13 23.90 -16.28
C ASP A 337 9.56 23.59 -15.81
N PHE A 338 9.71 23.08 -14.59
CA PHE A 338 11.02 22.69 -14.08
C PHE A 338 11.67 21.60 -14.95
N ALA A 339 10.91 20.58 -15.36
CA ALA A 339 11.41 19.50 -16.21
C ALA A 339 11.84 19.98 -17.61
N ASN A 340 11.19 21.01 -18.14
CA ASN A 340 11.50 21.62 -19.44
C ASN A 340 12.75 22.52 -19.41
N ASN A 341 13.12 23.03 -18.24
CA ASN A 341 14.21 24.00 -18.09
C ASN A 341 15.46 23.42 -17.43
N ARG A 342 15.31 22.43 -16.53
CA ARG A 342 16.44 21.84 -15.79
C ARG A 342 17.28 20.91 -16.66
N VAL A 343 18.60 21.13 -16.67
CA VAL A 343 19.59 20.26 -17.35
C VAL A 343 20.36 19.42 -16.33
N GLN A 344 20.39 18.11 -16.55
CA GLN A 344 21.26 17.14 -15.85
C GLN A 344 21.76 16.10 -16.84
N PHE A 345 22.97 15.59 -16.62
CA PHE A 345 23.62 14.63 -17.53
C PHE A 345 23.59 15.09 -19.00
N GLY A 346 23.82 16.39 -19.23
CA GLY A 346 23.93 16.98 -20.57
C GLY A 346 22.61 17.21 -21.33
N ARG A 347 21.43 16.96 -20.75
CA ARG A 347 20.13 17.19 -21.42
C ARG A 347 19.02 17.59 -20.46
N LYS A 348 17.91 18.10 -21.00
CA LYS A 348 16.71 18.51 -20.24
C LYS A 348 16.05 17.33 -19.53
N LEU A 349 15.50 17.55 -18.34
CA LEU A 349 14.88 16.47 -17.55
C LEU A 349 13.69 15.80 -18.26
N ASN A 350 12.91 16.55 -19.04
CA ASN A 350 11.79 16.03 -19.83
C ASN A 350 12.18 14.96 -20.89
N THR A 351 13.47 14.74 -21.15
CA THR A 351 13.97 13.72 -22.08
C THR A 351 14.25 12.36 -21.42
N PHE A 352 14.20 12.27 -20.09
CA PHE A 352 14.41 11.00 -19.38
C PHE A 352 13.08 10.26 -19.17
N GLY A 353 13.03 8.98 -19.53
CA GLY A 353 11.83 8.15 -19.40
C GLY A 353 11.23 8.13 -17.99
N GLY A 354 12.05 8.15 -16.95
CA GLY A 354 11.57 8.20 -15.56
C GLY A 354 10.86 9.52 -15.19
N ILE A 355 11.21 10.64 -15.83
CA ILE A 355 10.50 11.92 -15.65
C ILE A 355 9.21 11.92 -16.48
N GLN A 356 9.27 11.40 -17.71
CA GLN A 356 8.09 11.27 -18.58
C GLN A 356 7.01 10.39 -17.94
N GLU A 357 7.40 9.29 -17.29
CA GLU A 357 6.46 8.44 -16.56
C GLU A 357 5.78 9.19 -15.41
N LYS A 358 6.53 9.95 -14.60
CA LYS A 358 5.96 10.76 -13.51
C LYS A 358 4.97 11.79 -14.04
N LEU A 359 5.35 12.57 -15.05
CA LEU A 359 4.47 13.57 -15.67
C LEU A 359 3.21 12.93 -16.26
N ALA A 360 3.34 11.79 -16.96
CA ALA A 360 2.20 11.06 -17.51
C ALA A 360 1.25 10.53 -16.42
N ARG A 361 1.80 9.92 -15.36
CA ARG A 361 1.00 9.44 -14.21
C ARG A 361 0.30 10.60 -13.51
N MET A 362 0.99 11.73 -13.30
CA MET A 362 0.38 12.91 -12.71
C MET A 362 -0.79 13.44 -13.56
N ALA A 363 -0.60 13.53 -14.88
CA ALA A 363 -1.65 13.96 -15.81
C ALA A 363 -2.87 13.01 -15.80
N ILE A 364 -2.65 11.69 -15.78
CA ILE A 364 -3.72 10.68 -15.68
C ILE A 364 -4.50 10.84 -14.37
N GLN A 365 -3.81 11.03 -13.24
CA GLN A 365 -4.44 11.22 -11.93
C GLN A 365 -5.29 12.50 -11.86
N HIS A 366 -4.78 13.58 -12.45
CA HIS A 366 -5.55 14.82 -12.64
C HIS A 366 -6.79 14.58 -13.50
N TYR A 367 -6.62 14.01 -14.70
CA TYR A 367 -7.70 13.77 -15.64
C TYR A 367 -8.79 12.89 -15.01
N LEU A 368 -8.42 11.84 -14.30
CA LEU A 368 -9.35 10.98 -13.58
C LEU A 368 -10.15 11.77 -12.52
N THR A 369 -9.47 12.52 -11.66
CA THR A 369 -10.09 13.24 -10.55
C THR A 369 -11.04 14.33 -11.05
N GLU A 370 -10.62 15.11 -12.04
CA GLU A 370 -11.47 16.12 -12.67
C GLU A 370 -12.70 15.44 -13.30
N SER A 371 -12.49 14.34 -14.02
CA SER A 371 -13.61 13.60 -14.63
C SER A 371 -14.62 13.10 -13.60
N LEU A 372 -14.17 12.64 -12.44
CA LEU A 372 -15.05 12.20 -11.34
C LEU A 372 -15.81 13.37 -10.71
N ALA A 373 -15.13 14.50 -10.47
CA ALA A 373 -15.75 15.68 -9.88
C ALA A 373 -16.94 16.16 -10.71
N TYR A 374 -16.74 16.35 -12.02
CA TYR A 374 -17.76 16.82 -12.93
C TYR A 374 -18.81 15.75 -13.29
N MET A 375 -18.46 14.46 -13.24
CA MET A 375 -19.45 13.38 -13.37
C MET A 375 -20.47 13.43 -12.23
N VAL A 376 -19.99 13.53 -10.98
CA VAL A 376 -20.88 13.59 -9.80
C VAL A 376 -21.67 14.89 -9.78
N ALA A 377 -21.04 16.04 -10.04
CA ALA A 377 -21.73 17.33 -10.11
C ALA A 377 -22.83 17.33 -11.19
N GLY A 378 -22.52 16.84 -12.39
CA GLY A 378 -23.48 16.74 -13.49
C GLY A 378 -24.63 15.78 -13.17
N ASN A 379 -24.37 14.68 -12.47
CA ASN A 379 -25.45 13.78 -12.04
C ASN A 379 -26.37 14.45 -11.00
N MET A 380 -25.82 15.23 -10.08
CA MET A 380 -26.61 16.01 -9.13
C MET A 380 -27.47 17.06 -9.86
N ASP A 381 -26.91 17.76 -10.85
CA ASP A 381 -27.64 18.75 -11.65
C ASP A 381 -28.72 18.14 -12.55
N ARG A 382 -28.56 16.87 -12.95
CA ARG A 382 -29.60 16.09 -13.64
C ARG A 382 -30.69 15.54 -12.72
N GLY A 383 -30.60 15.80 -11.40
CA GLY A 383 -31.60 15.38 -10.42
C GLY A 383 -31.47 13.94 -9.94
N PHE A 384 -30.34 13.27 -10.17
CA PHE A 384 -30.11 11.95 -9.57
C PHE A 384 -29.93 12.07 -8.06
N LEU A 385 -30.52 11.14 -7.31
CA LEU A 385 -30.49 11.11 -5.84
C LEU A 385 -29.57 10.01 -5.30
N ASP A 386 -29.31 8.98 -6.10
CA ASP A 386 -28.45 7.84 -5.79
C ASP A 386 -27.05 8.05 -6.37
N PHE A 387 -26.21 8.82 -5.68
CA PHE A 387 -24.82 9.09 -6.07
C PHE A 387 -23.82 8.95 -4.90
N GLN A 388 -24.26 8.46 -3.75
CA GLN A 388 -23.45 8.45 -2.52
C GLN A 388 -22.19 7.58 -2.63
N ILE A 389 -22.24 6.48 -3.39
CA ILE A 389 -21.08 5.62 -3.63
C ILE A 389 -20.09 6.35 -4.55
N GLU A 390 -20.58 6.93 -5.64
CA GLU A 390 -19.81 7.71 -6.60
C GLU A 390 -19.12 8.92 -5.93
N ALA A 391 -19.82 9.64 -5.06
CA ALA A 391 -19.27 10.75 -4.29
C ALA A 391 -18.20 10.30 -3.28
N ALA A 392 -18.35 9.13 -2.66
CA ALA A 392 -17.31 8.56 -1.80
C ALA A 392 -16.08 8.13 -2.60
N ILE A 393 -16.27 7.48 -3.76
CA ILE A 393 -15.17 7.10 -4.67
C ILE A 393 -14.42 8.35 -5.13
N SER A 394 -15.12 9.40 -5.56
CA SER A 394 -14.48 10.63 -6.04
C SER A 394 -13.62 11.27 -4.96
N LYS A 395 -14.10 11.35 -3.71
CA LYS A 395 -13.36 11.88 -2.56
C LYS A 395 -12.07 11.07 -2.28
N ILE A 396 -12.18 9.74 -2.25
CA ILE A 396 -11.03 8.85 -2.01
C ILE A 396 -9.97 9.07 -3.11
N VAL A 397 -10.40 8.97 -4.37
CA VAL A 397 -9.51 9.11 -5.53
C VAL A 397 -8.86 10.49 -5.54
N ALA A 398 -9.65 11.56 -5.48
CA ALA A 398 -9.14 12.92 -5.55
C ALA A 398 -8.08 13.22 -4.48
N SER A 399 -8.32 12.82 -3.23
CA SER A 399 -7.39 13.05 -2.11
C SER A 399 -6.10 12.24 -2.21
N GLU A 400 -6.15 11.04 -2.77
CA GLU A 400 -4.96 10.20 -2.99
C GLU A 400 -4.19 10.61 -4.25
N SER A 401 -4.91 10.94 -5.32
CA SER A 401 -4.37 11.49 -6.57
C SER A 401 -3.63 12.80 -6.31
N ALA A 402 -4.25 13.76 -5.60
CA ALA A 402 -3.61 15.04 -5.31
C ALA A 402 -2.37 14.89 -4.43
N TRP A 403 -2.42 14.02 -3.42
CA TRP A 403 -1.25 13.68 -2.60
C TRP A 403 -0.12 13.14 -3.47
N TYR A 404 -0.40 12.13 -4.31
CA TYR A 404 0.58 11.55 -5.22
C TYR A 404 1.18 12.58 -6.17
N VAL A 405 0.34 13.42 -6.78
CA VAL A 405 0.78 14.42 -7.76
C VAL A 405 1.71 15.45 -7.14
N VAL A 406 1.39 15.97 -5.95
CA VAL A 406 2.24 16.98 -5.31
C VAL A 406 3.54 16.37 -4.76
N ASP A 407 3.48 15.14 -4.23
CA ASP A 407 4.67 14.38 -3.83
C ASP A 407 5.62 14.16 -5.03
N GLU A 408 5.08 13.76 -6.18
CA GLU A 408 5.87 13.57 -7.39
C GLU A 408 6.36 14.88 -8.03
N ALA A 409 5.60 15.97 -7.90
CA ALA A 409 6.07 17.30 -8.28
C ALA A 409 7.31 17.70 -7.45
N ILE A 410 7.28 17.48 -6.14
CA ILE A 410 8.44 17.70 -5.26
C ILE A 410 9.62 16.82 -5.71
N GLN A 411 9.37 15.55 -6.01
CA GLN A 411 10.40 14.63 -6.46
C GLN A 411 11.05 15.05 -7.79
N ILE A 412 10.27 15.59 -8.74
CA ILE A 412 10.79 16.13 -10.01
C ILE A 412 11.68 17.36 -9.78
N LEU A 413 11.30 18.24 -8.84
CA LEU A 413 12.09 19.41 -8.47
C LEU A 413 13.34 19.06 -7.61
N GLY A 414 13.40 17.84 -7.08
CA GLY A 414 14.49 17.36 -6.23
C GLY A 414 14.64 18.21 -4.97
N GLY A 415 15.88 18.59 -4.61
CA GLY A 415 16.15 19.40 -3.43
C GLY A 415 15.38 20.74 -3.40
N MET A 416 15.07 21.31 -4.57
CA MET A 416 14.28 22.54 -4.68
C MET A 416 12.84 22.33 -4.22
N GLY A 417 12.23 21.17 -4.52
CA GLY A 417 10.86 20.85 -4.12
C GLY A 417 10.67 20.80 -2.60
N PHE A 418 11.74 20.60 -1.84
CA PHE A 418 11.72 20.64 -0.37
C PHE A 418 11.82 22.07 0.20
N MET A 419 12.19 23.07 -0.62
CA MET A 419 12.36 24.45 -0.17
C MET A 419 11.02 25.19 -0.14
N LYS A 420 10.81 26.00 0.92
CA LYS A 420 9.59 26.79 1.15
C LYS A 420 9.21 27.68 -0.02
N GLU A 421 10.20 28.29 -0.70
CA GLU A 421 10.00 29.24 -1.79
C GLU A 421 9.20 28.67 -2.98
N THR A 422 9.28 27.36 -3.23
CA THR A 422 8.49 26.72 -4.29
C THR A 422 7.00 26.68 -4.00
N GLY A 423 6.63 26.76 -2.72
CA GLY A 423 5.27 26.55 -2.21
C GLY A 423 4.74 25.13 -2.32
N LEU A 424 5.47 24.17 -2.92
CA LEU A 424 4.98 22.78 -3.05
C LEU A 424 4.93 22.06 -1.70
N GLU A 425 5.89 22.33 -0.81
CA GLU A 425 5.89 21.76 0.55
C GLU A 425 4.64 22.19 1.34
N ARG A 426 4.21 23.45 1.18
CA ARG A 426 2.98 23.98 1.78
C ARG A 426 1.77 23.22 1.26
N VAL A 427 1.64 23.08 -0.05
CA VAL A 427 0.52 22.34 -0.66
C VAL A 427 0.51 20.88 -0.19
N LEU A 428 1.68 20.23 -0.06
CA LEU A 428 1.75 18.86 0.47
C LEU A 428 1.29 18.79 1.93
N ARG A 429 1.67 19.76 2.77
CA ARG A 429 1.16 19.88 4.15
C ARG A 429 -0.35 20.05 4.17
N ASP A 430 -0.89 20.91 3.32
CA ASP A 430 -2.33 21.19 3.20
C ASP A 430 -3.10 19.93 2.80
N LEU A 431 -2.58 19.14 1.86
CA LEU A 431 -3.25 17.94 1.32
C LEU A 431 -3.41 16.81 2.33
N ARG A 432 -2.59 16.74 3.38
CA ARG A 432 -2.58 15.55 4.26
C ARG A 432 -3.94 15.30 4.93
N ILE A 433 -4.65 16.36 5.28
CA ILE A 433 -5.95 16.28 5.98
C ILE A 433 -7.09 15.80 5.05
N PHE A 434 -6.96 15.97 3.74
CA PHE A 434 -8.00 15.61 2.77
C PHE A 434 -8.28 14.10 2.71
N ARG A 435 -7.33 13.28 3.17
CA ARG A 435 -7.49 11.82 3.31
C ARG A 435 -8.17 11.41 4.63
N ILE A 436 -8.47 12.37 5.52
CA ILE A 436 -8.90 12.14 6.91
C ILE A 436 -10.29 12.71 7.17
N PHE A 437 -10.50 14.01 6.97
CA PHE A 437 -11.81 14.64 7.23
C PHE A 437 -12.85 14.27 6.16
N GLU A 438 -14.11 14.70 6.33
CA GLU A 438 -15.20 14.39 5.38
C GLU A 438 -15.43 12.87 5.18
N GLY A 439 -15.10 12.11 6.23
CA GLY A 439 -14.94 10.65 6.20
C GLY A 439 -13.51 10.26 5.84
N THR A 440 -12.84 9.51 6.73
CA THR A 440 -11.51 8.97 6.42
C THR A 440 -11.59 8.08 5.20
N ASN A 441 -10.55 8.07 4.37
CA ASN A 441 -10.58 7.25 3.15
C ASN A 441 -10.74 5.75 3.49
N ASP A 442 -10.30 5.30 4.66
CA ASP A 442 -10.51 3.93 5.16
C ASP A 442 -12.00 3.64 5.41
N ILE A 443 -12.71 4.55 6.08
CA ILE A 443 -14.14 4.41 6.36
C ILE A 443 -14.96 4.54 5.08
N LEU A 444 -14.58 5.43 4.16
CA LEU A 444 -15.25 5.57 2.88
C LEU A 444 -15.09 4.33 1.99
N ARG A 445 -13.94 3.64 2.03
CA ARG A 445 -13.76 2.34 1.35
C ARG A 445 -14.72 1.28 1.88
N LEU A 446 -14.85 1.19 3.20
CA LEU A 446 -15.81 0.27 3.83
C LEU A 446 -17.25 0.66 3.48
N PHE A 447 -17.57 1.95 3.50
CA PHE A 447 -18.88 2.47 3.09
C PHE A 447 -19.23 2.07 1.65
N VAL A 448 -18.35 2.35 0.68
CA VAL A 448 -18.54 1.98 -0.73
C VAL A 448 -18.93 0.52 -0.88
N VAL A 449 -18.19 -0.38 -0.23
CA VAL A 449 -18.41 -1.82 -0.38
C VAL A 449 -19.63 -2.28 0.38
N LEU A 450 -19.81 -1.87 1.64
CA LEU A 450 -20.90 -2.36 2.46
C LEU A 450 -22.26 -1.84 1.99
N THR A 451 -22.34 -0.60 1.50
CA THR A 451 -23.54 -0.07 0.86
C THR A 451 -23.86 -0.80 -0.43
N GLY A 452 -22.87 -1.06 -1.30
CA GLY A 452 -23.08 -1.85 -2.52
C GLY A 452 -23.48 -3.30 -2.25
N ILE A 453 -22.83 -3.96 -1.27
CA ILE A 453 -23.18 -5.31 -0.81
C ILE A 453 -24.59 -5.36 -0.23
N GLN A 454 -25.02 -4.34 0.52
CA GLN A 454 -26.38 -4.29 1.07
C GLN A 454 -27.42 -4.34 -0.05
N HIS A 455 -27.20 -3.60 -1.13
CA HIS A 455 -28.08 -3.61 -2.31
C HIS A 455 -28.05 -4.95 -3.05
N ALA A 456 -26.87 -5.51 -3.30
CA ALA A 456 -26.75 -6.83 -3.93
C ALA A 456 -27.38 -7.95 -3.06
N GLY A 457 -27.18 -7.90 -1.75
CA GLY A 457 -27.66 -8.86 -0.78
C GLY A 457 -29.18 -8.83 -0.57
N SER A 458 -29.83 -7.66 -0.63
CA SER A 458 -31.30 -7.58 -0.62
C SER A 458 -31.89 -8.26 -1.84
N HIS A 459 -31.31 -8.02 -3.01
CA HIS A 459 -31.76 -8.65 -4.25
C HIS A 459 -31.55 -10.18 -4.24
N LEU A 460 -30.40 -10.66 -3.76
CA LEU A 460 -30.16 -12.10 -3.59
C LEU A 460 -31.17 -12.77 -2.66
N LYS A 461 -31.59 -12.08 -1.57
CA LYS A 461 -32.65 -12.60 -0.68
C LYS A 461 -34.00 -12.66 -1.37
N GLU A 462 -34.35 -11.65 -2.17
CA GLU A 462 -35.58 -11.66 -2.97
C GLU A 462 -35.59 -12.81 -3.97
N LEU A 463 -34.47 -13.03 -4.67
CA LEU A 463 -34.30 -14.16 -5.59
C LEU A 463 -34.40 -15.51 -4.86
N GLN A 464 -33.75 -15.66 -3.70
CA GLN A 464 -33.87 -16.88 -2.88
C GLN A 464 -35.31 -17.13 -2.42
N LYS A 465 -36.03 -16.06 -2.02
CA LYS A 465 -37.44 -16.14 -1.63
C LYS A 465 -38.33 -16.51 -2.82
N ALA A 466 -38.06 -15.96 -4.00
CA ALA A 466 -38.74 -16.29 -5.25
C ALA A 466 -38.49 -17.74 -5.70
N LEU A 467 -37.25 -18.23 -5.59
CA LEU A 467 -36.89 -19.62 -5.89
C LEU A 467 -37.51 -20.64 -4.94
N ARG A 468 -37.74 -20.27 -3.67
CA ARG A 468 -38.44 -21.12 -2.69
C ARG A 468 -39.95 -21.22 -2.95
N ASN A 469 -40.55 -20.21 -3.58
CA ASN A 469 -41.95 -20.19 -4.01
C ASN A 469 -42.06 -19.87 -5.51
N PRO A 470 -41.62 -20.80 -6.39
CA PRO A 470 -41.46 -20.52 -7.81
C PRO A 470 -42.79 -20.25 -8.53
N THR A 471 -43.91 -20.83 -8.06
CA THR A 471 -45.25 -20.66 -8.65
C THR A 471 -45.81 -19.25 -8.48
N ALA A 472 -45.40 -18.50 -7.45
CA ALA A 472 -45.87 -17.13 -7.19
C ALA A 472 -44.98 -16.04 -7.82
N ASN A 473 -43.78 -16.38 -8.29
CA ASN A 473 -42.78 -15.42 -8.79
C ASN A 473 -42.11 -15.87 -10.10
N ILE A 474 -42.89 -16.53 -10.97
CA ILE A 474 -42.41 -17.10 -12.25
C ILE A 474 -41.69 -16.06 -13.10
N GLY A 475 -42.20 -14.82 -13.18
CA GLY A 475 -41.59 -13.75 -13.97
C GLY A 475 -40.19 -13.33 -13.51
N LEU A 476 -39.94 -13.28 -12.19
CA LEU A 476 -38.64 -12.92 -11.64
C LEU A 476 -37.63 -14.08 -11.79
N VAL A 477 -38.07 -15.31 -11.56
CA VAL A 477 -37.22 -16.51 -11.72
C VAL A 477 -36.86 -16.73 -13.19
N PHE A 478 -37.81 -16.54 -14.11
CA PHE A 478 -37.58 -16.71 -15.56
C PHE A 478 -36.70 -15.61 -16.15
N SER A 479 -36.88 -14.36 -15.74
CA SER A 479 -36.04 -13.24 -16.18
C SER A 479 -34.59 -13.34 -15.68
N GLU A 480 -34.38 -13.83 -14.46
CA GLU A 480 -33.02 -14.00 -13.92
C GLU A 480 -32.35 -15.27 -14.46
N ALA A 481 -33.10 -16.35 -14.65
CA ALA A 481 -32.61 -17.56 -15.31
C ALA A 481 -32.23 -17.28 -16.77
N SER A 482 -33.02 -16.50 -17.51
CA SER A 482 -32.68 -16.10 -18.88
C SER A 482 -31.47 -15.17 -18.93
N LYS A 483 -31.33 -14.21 -18.01
CA LYS A 483 -30.12 -13.38 -17.86
C LYS A 483 -28.86 -14.22 -17.60
N ARG A 484 -28.91 -15.17 -16.66
CA ARG A 484 -27.79 -16.08 -16.35
C ARG A 484 -27.47 -17.03 -17.50
N LEU A 485 -28.49 -17.52 -18.22
CA LEU A 485 -28.32 -18.39 -19.37
C LEU A 485 -27.73 -17.63 -20.57
N MET A 486 -28.13 -16.37 -20.80
CA MET A 486 -27.50 -15.48 -21.78
C MET A 486 -26.05 -15.13 -21.44
N GLN A 487 -25.72 -14.96 -20.15
CA GLN A 487 -24.34 -14.77 -19.68
C GLN A 487 -23.46 -16.01 -19.91
N THR A 488 -24.04 -17.22 -19.83
CA THR A 488 -23.32 -18.49 -19.99
C THR A 488 -23.07 -18.86 -21.47
N VAL A 489 -23.93 -18.39 -22.39
CA VAL A 489 -23.89 -18.75 -23.82
C VAL A 489 -23.04 -17.74 -24.66
N GLY A 490 -22.48 -16.70 -24.05
CA GLY A 490 -21.51 -15.80 -24.70
C GLY A 490 -22.09 -14.78 -25.68
N THR A 491 -23.41 -14.73 -25.86
CA THR A 491 -24.12 -13.71 -26.64
C THR A 491 -24.49 -12.52 -25.74
N THR A 492 -23.53 -11.62 -25.51
CA THR A 492 -23.66 -10.44 -24.64
C THR A 492 -24.43 -9.31 -25.31
N SER A 493 -25.72 -9.13 -24.99
CA SER A 493 -26.48 -7.92 -25.40
C SER A 493 -26.72 -6.89 -24.28
N ASN A 494 -26.53 -7.24 -22.99
CA ASN A 494 -26.81 -6.33 -21.86
C ASN A 494 -25.60 -6.02 -20.97
N THR A 495 -24.39 -6.46 -21.35
CA THR A 495 -23.17 -6.33 -20.52
C THR A 495 -22.05 -5.53 -21.17
N LEU A 496 -22.26 -4.97 -22.37
CA LEU A 496 -21.20 -4.32 -23.13
C LEU A 496 -21.29 -2.80 -23.02
N LEU A 497 -20.33 -2.18 -22.34
CA LEU A 497 -20.06 -0.74 -22.46
C LEU A 497 -19.71 -0.32 -23.89
N ASN A 498 -19.34 -1.27 -24.76
CA ASN A 498 -18.96 -0.98 -26.15
C ASN A 498 -20.07 -0.32 -26.98
N THR A 499 -21.33 -0.40 -26.57
CA THR A 499 -22.43 0.32 -27.24
C THR A 499 -22.49 1.80 -26.86
N SER A 500 -21.91 2.17 -25.71
CA SER A 500 -21.89 3.55 -25.18
C SER A 500 -20.52 4.22 -25.30
N VAL A 501 -19.47 3.47 -25.66
CA VAL A 501 -18.09 3.95 -25.77
C VAL A 501 -17.74 4.13 -27.25
N HIS A 502 -16.99 5.19 -27.56
CA HIS A 502 -16.55 5.45 -28.94
C HIS A 502 -15.77 4.26 -29.53
N PRO A 503 -15.97 3.87 -30.81
CA PRO A 503 -15.36 2.67 -31.39
C PRO A 503 -13.84 2.54 -31.24
N SER A 504 -13.10 3.67 -31.27
CA SER A 504 -11.64 3.69 -31.09
C SER A 504 -11.16 3.32 -29.67
N LEU A 505 -12.09 3.25 -28.71
CA LEU A 505 -11.87 2.86 -27.32
C LEU A 505 -12.53 1.51 -26.96
N SER A 506 -13.12 0.80 -27.93
CA SER A 506 -13.84 -0.47 -27.75
C SER A 506 -13.07 -1.56 -27.00
N LEU A 507 -11.76 -1.68 -27.21
CA LEU A 507 -10.92 -2.59 -26.44
C LEU A 507 -11.00 -2.30 -24.94
N HIS A 508 -10.90 -1.04 -24.55
CA HIS A 508 -10.90 -0.61 -23.16
C HIS A 508 -12.31 -0.62 -22.55
N GLY A 509 -13.34 -0.32 -23.36
CA GLY A 509 -14.75 -0.58 -23.01
C GLY A 509 -15.03 -2.05 -22.69
N THR A 510 -14.39 -2.96 -23.44
CA THR A 510 -14.46 -4.41 -23.18
C THR A 510 -13.79 -4.78 -21.84
N LEU A 511 -12.62 -4.18 -21.54
CA LEU A 511 -11.94 -4.40 -20.25
C LEU A 511 -12.79 -3.91 -19.07
N ALA A 512 -13.41 -2.73 -19.19
CA ALA A 512 -14.31 -2.19 -18.16
C ALA A 512 -15.54 -3.10 -17.97
N SER A 513 -16.14 -3.58 -19.05
CA SER A 513 -17.27 -4.52 -19.01
C SER A 513 -16.92 -5.82 -18.28
N LYS A 514 -15.77 -6.42 -18.63
CA LYS A 514 -15.25 -7.62 -17.96
C LYS A 514 -14.95 -7.38 -16.48
N SER A 515 -14.55 -6.17 -16.12
CA SER A 515 -14.30 -5.79 -14.72
C SER A 515 -15.59 -5.78 -13.91
N VAL A 516 -16.67 -5.19 -14.46
CA VAL A 516 -18.00 -5.19 -13.83
C VAL A 516 -18.50 -6.62 -13.59
N GLU A 517 -18.41 -7.48 -14.61
CA GLU A 517 -18.81 -8.88 -14.51
C GLU A 517 -18.00 -9.64 -13.44
N ALA A 518 -16.67 -9.54 -13.50
CA ALA A 518 -15.77 -10.19 -12.54
C ALA A 518 -16.01 -9.68 -11.11
N TYR A 519 -16.29 -8.39 -10.95
CA TYR A 519 -16.59 -7.77 -9.67
C TYR A 519 -17.90 -8.30 -9.09
N GLY A 520 -18.99 -8.31 -9.88
CA GLY A 520 -20.29 -8.86 -9.46
C GLY A 520 -20.20 -10.32 -9.03
N LYS A 521 -19.47 -11.14 -9.79
CA LYS A 521 -19.21 -12.55 -9.43
C LYS A 521 -18.46 -12.68 -8.10
N ALA A 522 -17.43 -11.85 -7.88
CA ALA A 522 -16.69 -11.86 -6.62
C ALA A 522 -17.56 -11.45 -5.42
N ILE A 523 -18.48 -10.50 -5.61
CA ILE A 523 -19.46 -10.11 -4.59
C ILE A 523 -20.39 -11.27 -4.25
N GLU A 524 -20.93 -11.99 -5.25
CA GLU A 524 -21.76 -13.19 -5.02
C GLU A 524 -20.98 -14.27 -4.26
N GLU A 525 -19.76 -14.60 -4.68
CA GLU A 525 -18.88 -15.58 -4.02
C GLU A 525 -18.65 -15.24 -2.53
N VAL A 526 -18.33 -13.97 -2.24
CA VAL A 526 -18.05 -13.50 -0.89
C VAL A 526 -19.31 -13.45 -0.01
N LEU A 527 -20.45 -13.04 -0.57
CA LEU A 527 -21.74 -13.04 0.12
C LEU A 527 -22.21 -14.45 0.47
N VAL A 528 -22.06 -15.40 -0.46
CA VAL A 528 -22.37 -16.82 -0.21
C VAL A 528 -21.49 -17.38 0.90
N LYS A 529 -20.20 -17.03 0.90
CA LYS A 529 -19.23 -17.56 1.88
C LYS A 529 -19.41 -16.97 3.29
N HIS A 530 -19.58 -15.66 3.42
CA HIS A 530 -19.54 -14.96 4.70
C HIS A 530 -20.91 -14.51 5.22
N GLY A 531 -21.93 -14.44 4.36
CA GLY A 531 -23.27 -13.96 4.73
C GLY A 531 -23.22 -12.61 5.43
N LYS A 532 -23.92 -12.48 6.56
CA LYS A 532 -23.90 -11.25 7.39
C LYS A 532 -22.53 -11.00 8.06
N GLY A 533 -21.69 -12.02 8.20
CA GLY A 533 -20.36 -11.91 8.82
C GLY A 533 -19.35 -11.13 7.97
N ILE A 534 -19.67 -10.84 6.70
CA ILE A 534 -18.81 -10.09 5.78
C ILE A 534 -18.37 -8.72 6.33
N ILE A 535 -19.17 -8.13 7.22
CA ILE A 535 -18.88 -6.84 7.87
C ILE A 535 -17.59 -6.86 8.70
N GLU A 536 -17.17 -8.04 9.17
CA GLU A 536 -15.95 -8.20 9.99
C GLU A 536 -14.70 -8.50 9.15
N GLU A 537 -14.86 -8.78 7.85
CA GLU A 537 -13.77 -9.22 6.96
C GLU A 537 -13.08 -8.04 6.26
N GLN A 538 -12.58 -7.07 7.04
CA GLN A 538 -12.08 -5.80 6.50
C GLN A 538 -10.92 -5.95 5.49
N PHE A 539 -10.05 -6.96 5.65
CA PHE A 539 -9.01 -7.22 4.65
C PHE A 539 -9.60 -7.55 3.27
N ILE A 540 -10.70 -8.31 3.23
CA ILE A 540 -11.42 -8.65 2.00
C ILE A 540 -12.19 -7.43 1.49
N LEU A 541 -12.93 -6.74 2.37
CA LEU A 541 -13.66 -5.52 2.03
C LEU A 541 -12.76 -4.46 1.41
N ASN A 542 -11.55 -4.26 1.93
CA ASN A 542 -10.59 -3.32 1.36
C ASN A 542 -10.18 -3.70 -0.07
N ARG A 543 -10.00 -4.98 -0.39
CA ARG A 543 -9.69 -5.40 -1.77
C ARG A 543 -10.87 -5.20 -2.72
N LEU A 544 -12.09 -5.47 -2.24
CA LEU A 544 -13.31 -5.17 -2.99
C LEU A 544 -13.46 -3.66 -3.23
N ALA A 545 -13.13 -2.82 -2.24
CA ALA A 545 -13.21 -1.37 -2.38
C ALA A 545 -12.27 -0.85 -3.46
N GLU A 546 -11.02 -1.30 -3.48
CA GLU A 546 -10.05 -0.94 -4.52
C GLU A 546 -10.53 -1.38 -5.92
N ALA A 547 -11.07 -2.59 -6.05
CA ALA A 547 -11.62 -3.07 -7.32
C ALA A 547 -12.86 -2.27 -7.76
N ALA A 548 -13.74 -1.89 -6.83
CA ALA A 548 -14.90 -1.04 -7.11
C ALA A 548 -14.49 0.35 -7.61
N ILE A 549 -13.52 0.97 -6.92
CA ILE A 549 -12.98 2.28 -7.28
C ILE A 549 -12.40 2.23 -8.69
N ASP A 550 -11.49 1.31 -8.98
CA ASP A 550 -10.88 1.19 -10.31
C ASP A 550 -11.94 0.91 -11.40
N THR A 551 -12.93 0.06 -11.12
CA THR A 551 -14.01 -0.26 -12.08
C THR A 551 -14.84 0.98 -12.43
N TYR A 552 -15.27 1.76 -11.44
CA TYR A 552 -16.01 3.00 -11.68
C TYR A 552 -15.15 4.05 -12.39
N CYS A 553 -13.88 4.19 -11.99
CA CYS A 553 -12.93 5.10 -12.62
C CYS A 553 -12.74 4.80 -14.11
N MET A 554 -12.63 3.52 -14.50
CA MET A 554 -12.52 3.10 -15.90
C MET A 554 -13.71 3.60 -16.72
N THR A 555 -14.93 3.42 -16.20
CA THR A 555 -16.18 3.86 -16.83
C THR A 555 -16.19 5.38 -17.05
N VAL A 556 -15.80 6.15 -16.03
CA VAL A 556 -15.85 7.62 -16.07
C VAL A 556 -14.87 8.20 -17.09
N VAL A 557 -13.61 7.72 -17.13
CA VAL A 557 -12.63 8.23 -18.10
C VAL A 557 -12.94 7.82 -19.54
N LEU A 558 -13.55 6.63 -19.74
CA LEU A 558 -14.03 6.19 -21.05
C LEU A 558 -15.19 7.05 -21.53
N SER A 559 -16.10 7.42 -20.64
CA SER A 559 -17.21 8.31 -20.95
C SER A 559 -16.73 9.68 -21.42
N ARG A 560 -15.86 10.33 -20.64
CA ARG A 560 -15.31 11.64 -21.01
C ARG A 560 -14.51 11.59 -22.31
N ALA A 561 -13.64 10.60 -22.47
CA ALA A 561 -12.82 10.49 -23.67
C ALA A 561 -13.67 10.18 -24.92
N SER A 562 -14.73 9.36 -24.79
CA SER A 562 -15.67 9.10 -25.89
C SER A 562 -16.37 10.37 -26.33
N GLN A 563 -16.91 11.15 -25.38
CA GLN A 563 -17.54 12.43 -25.67
C GLN A 563 -16.55 13.40 -26.33
N SER A 564 -15.31 13.48 -25.84
CA SER A 564 -14.29 14.37 -26.41
C SER A 564 -13.99 14.05 -27.88
N ILE A 565 -13.91 12.75 -28.21
CA ILE A 565 -13.73 12.29 -29.59
C ILE A 565 -14.96 12.61 -30.45
N GLU A 566 -16.17 12.30 -29.97
CA GLU A 566 -17.43 12.56 -30.69
C GLU A 566 -17.64 14.05 -30.98
N ARG A 567 -17.20 14.92 -30.07
CA ARG A 567 -17.25 16.39 -30.21
C ARG A 567 -16.07 16.97 -30.99
N ASN A 568 -15.10 16.16 -31.41
CA ASN A 568 -13.88 16.58 -32.11
C ASN A 568 -13.09 17.67 -31.37
N TYR A 569 -12.97 17.56 -30.03
CA TYR A 569 -12.11 18.49 -29.29
C TYR A 569 -10.63 18.27 -29.65
N SER A 570 -9.85 19.36 -29.67
CA SER A 570 -8.42 19.30 -29.98
C SER A 570 -7.62 18.45 -28.98
N SER A 571 -8.11 18.31 -27.75
CA SER A 571 -7.55 17.47 -26.69
C SER A 571 -7.88 15.98 -26.83
N ALA A 572 -8.83 15.60 -27.68
CA ALA A 572 -9.34 14.23 -27.77
C ALA A 572 -8.25 13.15 -27.95
N PRO A 573 -7.20 13.35 -28.78
CA PRO A 573 -6.12 12.36 -28.89
C PRO A 573 -5.37 12.14 -27.58
N HIS A 574 -5.16 13.19 -26.78
CA HIS A 574 -4.46 13.11 -25.50
C HIS A 574 -5.34 12.47 -24.41
N GLU A 575 -6.61 12.85 -24.35
CA GLU A 575 -7.60 12.24 -23.45
C GLU A 575 -7.75 10.74 -23.73
N ALA A 576 -7.77 10.34 -25.01
CA ALA A 576 -7.79 8.94 -25.39
C ALA A 576 -6.53 8.18 -24.92
N LEU A 577 -5.33 8.79 -25.00
CA LEU A 577 -4.10 8.16 -24.49
C LEU A 577 -4.17 7.93 -22.97
N MET A 578 -4.58 8.95 -22.21
CA MET A 578 -4.71 8.85 -20.75
C MET A 578 -5.74 7.77 -20.35
N ALA A 579 -6.91 7.75 -20.99
CA ALA A 579 -7.93 6.75 -20.73
C ALA A 579 -7.44 5.32 -21.04
N LYS A 580 -6.74 5.12 -22.16
CA LYS A 580 -6.21 3.80 -22.57
C LYS A 580 -5.19 3.25 -21.55
N VAL A 581 -4.22 4.08 -21.17
CA VAL A 581 -3.19 3.70 -20.19
C VAL A 581 -3.83 3.38 -18.85
N PHE A 582 -4.71 4.27 -18.36
CA PHE A 582 -5.40 4.07 -17.09
C PHE A 582 -6.21 2.77 -17.09
N CYS A 583 -7.07 2.55 -18.10
CA CYS A 583 -7.93 1.38 -18.15
C CYS A 583 -7.14 0.07 -18.23
N SER A 584 -6.02 0.05 -18.95
CA SER A 584 -5.17 -1.15 -19.04
C SER A 584 -4.54 -1.50 -17.69
N GLU A 585 -3.98 -0.53 -16.97
CA GLU A 585 -3.39 -0.76 -15.66
C GLU A 585 -4.45 -1.04 -14.57
N ALA A 586 -5.58 -0.35 -14.61
CA ALA A 586 -6.71 -0.55 -13.69
C ALA A 586 -7.27 -1.96 -13.80
N TYR A 587 -7.44 -2.48 -15.03
CA TYR A 587 -7.90 -3.84 -15.25
C TYR A 587 -7.01 -4.90 -14.56
N GLU A 588 -5.69 -4.74 -14.62
CA GLU A 588 -4.77 -5.66 -13.94
C GLU A 588 -4.82 -5.52 -12.41
N ARG A 589 -4.98 -4.29 -11.89
CA ARG A 589 -5.20 -4.08 -10.44
C ARG A 589 -6.50 -4.69 -9.95
N ILE A 590 -7.58 -4.59 -10.72
CA ILE A 590 -8.88 -5.21 -10.42
C ILE A 590 -8.72 -6.72 -10.33
N LYS A 591 -8.15 -7.37 -11.35
CA LYS A 591 -7.88 -8.81 -11.34
C LYS A 591 -7.05 -9.24 -10.13
N LEU A 592 -5.99 -8.49 -9.81
CA LEU A 592 -5.14 -8.76 -8.66
C LEU A 592 -5.93 -8.68 -7.34
N ASN A 593 -6.68 -7.61 -7.13
CA ASN A 593 -7.46 -7.41 -5.91
C ASN A 593 -8.57 -8.45 -5.76
N LEU A 594 -9.28 -8.78 -6.84
CA LEU A 594 -10.30 -9.83 -6.84
C LEU A 594 -9.71 -11.22 -6.63
N GLY A 595 -8.52 -11.52 -7.17
CA GLY A 595 -7.81 -12.77 -6.85
C GLY A 595 -7.45 -12.89 -5.37
N ARG A 596 -7.06 -11.77 -4.75
CA ARG A 596 -6.67 -11.69 -3.33
C ARG A 596 -7.82 -11.86 -2.34
N THR A 597 -9.08 -11.84 -2.77
CA THR A 597 -10.23 -12.14 -1.88
C THR A 597 -10.40 -13.63 -1.63
N LYS A 598 -9.83 -14.49 -2.49
CA LYS A 598 -9.97 -15.96 -2.43
C LYS A 598 -8.66 -16.74 -2.44
N GLY A 599 -7.54 -16.12 -2.81
CA GLY A 599 -6.24 -16.80 -2.84
C GLY A 599 -5.81 -17.32 -1.47
N THR A 600 -5.52 -18.61 -1.35
CA THR A 600 -5.16 -19.28 -0.08
C THR A 600 -3.98 -18.60 0.63
N ILE A 601 -2.93 -18.24 -0.11
CA ILE A 601 -1.76 -17.53 0.42
C ILE A 601 -2.17 -16.14 0.94
N ASN A 602 -3.02 -15.42 0.21
CA ASN A 602 -3.47 -14.08 0.63
C ASN A 602 -4.32 -14.14 1.89
N LEU A 603 -5.23 -15.12 1.98
CA LEU A 603 -6.04 -15.33 3.17
C LEU A 603 -5.18 -15.72 4.39
N GLN A 604 -4.13 -16.51 4.20
CA GLN A 604 -3.18 -16.80 5.27
C GLN A 604 -2.41 -15.53 5.69
N ASN A 605 -1.92 -14.74 4.74
CA ASN A 605 -1.25 -13.47 5.04
C ASN A 605 -2.15 -12.52 5.85
N TYR A 606 -3.47 -12.51 5.63
CA TYR A 606 -4.40 -11.70 6.42
C TYR A 606 -4.47 -12.15 7.88
N LYS A 607 -4.42 -13.46 8.14
CA LYS A 607 -4.30 -14.00 9.49
C LYS A 607 -2.97 -13.62 10.12
N ASP A 608 -1.88 -13.80 9.38
CA ASP A 608 -0.53 -13.50 9.87
C ASP A 608 -0.38 -12.00 10.20
N MET A 609 -0.91 -11.11 9.35
CA MET A 609 -0.95 -9.67 9.63
C MET A 609 -1.75 -9.33 10.89
N SER A 610 -2.84 -10.06 11.16
CA SER A 610 -3.60 -9.91 12.40
C SER A 610 -2.76 -10.31 13.62
N GLU A 611 -2.02 -11.41 13.55
CA GLU A 611 -1.13 -11.84 14.64
C GLU A 611 0.06 -10.90 14.84
N ILE A 612 0.63 -10.37 13.74
CA ILE A 612 1.67 -9.33 13.80
C ILE A 612 1.12 -8.09 14.53
N ALA A 613 -0.07 -7.62 14.16
CA ALA A 613 -0.71 -6.47 14.81
C ALA A 613 -1.01 -6.72 16.29
N LYS A 614 -1.49 -7.92 16.66
CA LYS A 614 -1.71 -8.30 18.06
C LYS A 614 -0.41 -8.29 18.86
N SER A 615 0.67 -8.82 18.27
CA SER A 615 2.00 -8.83 18.90
C SER A 615 2.52 -7.41 19.10
N LEU A 616 2.39 -6.54 18.09
CA LEU A 616 2.71 -5.12 18.21
C LEU A 616 1.92 -4.46 19.34
N CYS A 617 0.62 -4.72 19.43
CA CYS A 617 -0.22 -4.16 20.50
C CYS A 617 0.19 -4.67 21.89
N ALA A 618 0.52 -5.95 22.03
CA ALA A 618 1.02 -6.52 23.28
C ALA A 618 2.34 -5.86 23.71
N GLU A 619 3.20 -5.51 22.75
CA GLU A 619 4.49 -4.86 22.96
C GLU A 619 4.46 -3.32 22.91
N ASN A 620 3.28 -2.71 23.09
CA ASN A 620 3.08 -1.26 23.07
C ASN A 620 3.64 -0.57 21.81
N GLY A 621 3.46 -1.20 20.65
CA GLY A 621 3.79 -0.69 19.32
C GLY A 621 5.21 -0.97 18.83
N LYS A 622 6.03 -1.68 19.62
CA LYS A 622 7.40 -2.03 19.20
C LYS A 622 7.39 -3.35 18.42
N PRO A 623 7.89 -3.38 17.17
CA PRO A 623 8.04 -4.64 16.46
C PRO A 623 9.09 -5.49 17.21
N HIS A 624 8.74 -6.74 17.50
CA HIS A 624 9.62 -7.68 18.17
C HIS A 624 10.66 -8.21 17.17
N VAL A 625 11.63 -7.36 16.85
CA VAL A 625 12.74 -7.65 15.95
C VAL A 625 14.02 -7.60 16.76
N LEU A 626 14.94 -8.51 16.49
CA LEU A 626 16.26 -8.52 17.12
C LEU A 626 16.99 -7.21 16.76
N VAL A 627 16.98 -6.24 17.67
CA VAL A 627 17.80 -5.05 17.56
C VAL A 627 19.23 -5.47 17.90
N ILE A 628 20.16 -5.31 16.96
CA ILE A 628 21.58 -5.71 17.10
C ILE A 628 22.23 -5.11 18.37
N CYS A 629 21.72 -4.00 18.92
CA CYS A 629 22.18 -3.43 20.19
C CYS A 629 21.55 -4.03 21.46
N ASN A 630 20.36 -4.65 21.39
CA ASN A 630 19.70 -5.22 22.57
C ASN A 630 20.26 -6.59 22.94
N SER A 631 20.80 -7.35 21.98
CA SER A 631 21.56 -8.56 22.29
C SER A 631 22.75 -8.22 23.18
N VAL A 632 23.49 -7.14 22.92
CA VAL A 632 24.63 -6.70 23.76
C VAL A 632 24.18 -6.29 25.17
N ARG A 633 23.01 -5.65 25.30
CA ARG A 633 22.51 -5.16 26.60
C ARG A 633 21.83 -6.24 27.43
N GLU A 634 21.13 -7.20 26.81
CA GLU A 634 20.62 -8.39 27.49
C GLU A 634 21.74 -9.36 27.86
N TRP A 635 22.78 -9.49 27.04
CA TRP A 635 23.97 -10.28 27.37
C TRP A 635 24.81 -9.60 28.47
N SER A 636 24.99 -8.28 28.40
CA SER A 636 25.65 -7.50 29.47
C SER A 636 24.86 -7.51 30.78
N ASN A 637 23.52 -7.41 30.75
CA ASN A 637 22.71 -7.49 31.96
C ASN A 637 22.67 -8.91 32.57
N ARG A 638 22.79 -9.96 31.74
CA ARG A 638 22.90 -11.35 32.19
C ARG A 638 24.28 -11.70 32.75
N ILE A 639 25.34 -11.02 32.29
CA ILE A 639 26.71 -11.21 32.79
C ILE A 639 26.99 -10.33 34.03
N CYS A 640 26.43 -9.12 34.10
CA CYS A 640 26.73 -8.15 35.17
C CYS A 640 25.85 -8.27 36.43
N ARG A 641 24.81 -9.12 36.44
CA ARG A 641 24.02 -9.39 37.66
C ARG A 641 24.20 -10.83 38.11
N GLY A 642 25.33 -11.11 38.76
CA GLY A 642 25.51 -12.33 39.56
C GLY A 642 24.63 -12.33 40.81
N ARG A 643 23.33 -12.60 40.67
CA ARG A 643 22.43 -12.91 41.79
C ARG A 643 21.36 -13.93 41.38
N ASP A 644 21.37 -15.03 42.10
CA ASP A 644 20.33 -16.05 42.26
C ASP A 644 19.67 -16.66 41.01
N TRP A 645 20.07 -17.89 40.70
CA TRP A 645 19.36 -18.81 39.80
C TRP A 645 18.28 -19.65 40.53
N GLY A 646 17.57 -19.09 41.50
CA GLY A 646 16.32 -19.61 42.05
C GLY A 646 15.43 -18.43 42.40
N PRO A 647 14.10 -18.39 42.12
CA PRO A 647 13.11 -19.47 41.93
C PRO A 647 12.27 -19.33 40.64
N HIS A 648 12.86 -18.87 39.53
CA HIS A 648 12.14 -18.64 38.26
C HIS A 648 11.98 -19.88 37.34
N LEU A 649 12.50 -21.04 37.74
CA LEU A 649 12.22 -22.33 37.07
C LEU A 649 10.81 -22.88 37.33
N SER A 650 10.07 -22.32 38.30
CA SER A 650 8.73 -22.80 38.68
C SER A 650 7.58 -22.31 37.76
N LYS A 651 7.85 -21.54 36.71
CA LYS A 651 6.80 -20.98 35.82
C LYS A 651 6.96 -21.28 34.33
N LEU A 652 7.92 -22.12 33.95
CA LEU A 652 7.97 -22.70 32.61
C LEU A 652 7.36 -24.10 32.66
N LYS A 653 6.07 -24.21 32.32
CA LYS A 653 5.45 -25.49 31.99
C LYS A 653 6.07 -25.98 30.67
N LEU A 654 7.04 -26.89 30.76
CA LEU A 654 7.40 -27.80 29.69
C LEU A 654 6.86 -29.20 30.04
N PRO A 655 6.48 -30.04 29.06
CA PRO A 655 5.87 -31.33 29.32
C PRO A 655 6.89 -32.34 29.88
N ASP A 656 6.64 -32.83 31.09
CA ASP A 656 6.78 -34.22 31.55
C ASP A 656 8.11 -35.00 31.40
N GLU A 657 9.27 -34.37 31.61
CA GLU A 657 10.55 -35.10 31.77
C GLU A 657 11.42 -34.67 32.97
N GLN A 658 10.91 -33.81 33.85
CA GLN A 658 11.69 -33.25 34.97
C GLN A 658 11.60 -34.10 36.25
N SER A 659 10.52 -34.87 36.42
CA SER A 659 10.25 -35.70 37.60
C SER A 659 11.23 -36.88 37.76
N ARG A 660 12.03 -37.18 36.73
CA ARG A 660 12.96 -38.32 36.71
C ARG A 660 14.38 -37.94 37.16
N LEU A 661 14.78 -36.68 37.02
CA LEU A 661 16.15 -36.22 37.29
C LEU A 661 16.35 -35.72 38.74
N GLU A 662 15.29 -35.27 39.41
CA GLU A 662 15.37 -34.78 40.79
C GLU A 662 15.47 -35.91 41.83
N ALA A 663 15.17 -37.15 41.45
CA ALA A 663 15.24 -38.30 42.35
C ALA A 663 16.65 -38.90 42.47
N GLU A 664 17.60 -38.53 41.60
CA GLU A 664 18.80 -39.35 41.40
C GLU A 664 20.10 -38.74 41.96
N TYR A 665 20.23 -37.42 42.18
CA TYR A 665 21.52 -36.83 42.63
C TYR A 665 21.41 -35.58 43.54
N PRO A 666 21.35 -35.73 44.89
CA PRO A 666 21.20 -34.62 45.82
C PRO A 666 22.49 -33.83 46.16
N PHE A 667 23.67 -34.26 45.73
CA PHE A 667 24.96 -33.75 46.25
C PHE A 667 25.64 -32.65 45.40
N ILE A 668 25.13 -32.33 44.20
CA ILE A 668 25.84 -31.47 43.23
C ILE A 668 25.91 -29.98 43.62
N LEU A 669 25.12 -29.51 44.59
CA LEU A 669 25.07 -28.07 44.93
C LEU A 669 26.03 -27.63 46.03
N LYS A 670 26.75 -28.54 46.70
CA LYS A 670 27.60 -28.17 47.85
C LYS A 670 29.03 -27.82 47.48
N ASP A 671 29.55 -28.33 46.36
CA ASP A 671 30.96 -28.16 45.97
C ASP A 671 31.23 -26.98 45.02
N ILE A 672 30.19 -26.45 44.36
CA ILE A 672 30.31 -25.29 43.46
C ILE A 672 30.72 -24.01 44.22
N ASN A 673 30.35 -23.89 45.51
CA ASN A 673 30.72 -22.74 46.34
C ASN A 673 32.18 -22.75 46.82
N LYS A 674 32.89 -23.89 46.72
CA LYS A 674 34.32 -23.97 47.12
C LYS A 674 35.30 -23.64 45.99
N MET A 675 34.88 -23.71 44.71
CA MET A 675 35.77 -23.54 43.55
C MET A 675 35.97 -22.10 43.05
N LEU A 676 35.23 -21.11 43.58
CA LEU A 676 35.27 -19.71 43.08
C LEU A 676 36.14 -18.74 43.91
N CYS A 677 36.96 -19.24 44.84
CA CYS A 677 37.97 -18.45 45.55
C CYS A 677 39.30 -19.22 45.62
N PRO A 678 40.37 -18.79 44.92
CA PRO A 678 41.69 -19.27 45.25
C PRO A 678 42.17 -18.50 46.49
N ARG A 679 42.44 -19.22 47.58
CA ARG A 679 43.49 -18.81 48.52
C ARG A 679 44.69 -19.70 48.25
N ASP A 680 45.84 -19.05 48.19
CA ASP A 680 47.17 -19.67 48.16
C ASP A 680 47.33 -20.65 49.32
N ASP A 681 47.89 -21.83 49.04
CA ASP A 681 48.99 -22.47 49.80
C ASP A 681 49.10 -23.99 49.50
N VAL A 682 50.24 -24.35 48.91
CA VAL A 682 51.20 -25.43 49.27
C VAL A 682 50.73 -26.88 49.57
N GLU A 683 51.43 -27.80 48.89
CA GLU A 683 51.86 -29.19 49.22
C GLU A 683 51.02 -30.46 48.89
N GLU A 684 51.72 -31.30 48.11
CA GLU A 684 51.85 -32.78 48.09
C GLU A 684 50.85 -33.69 48.84
N SER A 685 50.39 -34.76 48.16
CA SER A 685 50.88 -36.13 48.41
C SER A 685 50.15 -37.20 47.59
N ALA A 686 50.78 -38.38 47.55
CA ALA A 686 50.68 -39.50 46.60
C ALA A 686 49.58 -40.55 46.87
N GLU A 687 49.36 -41.40 45.83
CA GLU A 687 48.88 -42.81 45.85
C GLU A 687 47.44 -43.10 46.36
N LYS A 688 46.65 -44.08 45.89
CA LYS A 688 46.92 -45.38 45.23
C LYS A 688 45.62 -45.96 44.63
N ASP A 689 45.79 -46.93 43.73
CA ASP A 689 44.81 -47.67 42.91
C ASP A 689 43.67 -48.40 43.65
N GLN A 690 42.54 -48.62 42.94
CA GLN A 690 42.03 -49.96 42.63
C GLN A 690 40.91 -49.98 41.58
N GLU A 691 41.08 -50.86 40.59
CA GLU A 691 40.18 -51.21 39.50
C GLU A 691 38.93 -51.98 39.95
N THR A 692 37.77 -51.71 39.32
CA THR A 692 36.84 -52.72 38.81
C THR A 692 36.04 -52.17 37.60
N ALA A 693 36.01 -52.94 36.52
CA ALA A 693 35.21 -52.75 35.29
C ALA A 693 33.71 -53.08 35.55
N ASP A 694 32.69 -52.71 34.77
CA ASP A 694 32.58 -52.28 33.38
C ASP A 694 31.18 -51.62 33.21
N GLU A 695 31.10 -50.32 32.88
CA GLU A 695 29.90 -49.62 32.41
C GLU A 695 30.34 -48.57 31.38
N PRO A 696 29.59 -48.32 30.28
CA PRO A 696 29.98 -47.31 29.30
C PRO A 696 29.94 -45.93 29.98
N ARG A 697 31.12 -45.39 30.33
CA ARG A 697 31.25 -44.02 30.83
C ARG A 697 30.59 -43.07 29.83
N LEU A 698 29.48 -42.47 30.23
CA LEU A 698 28.96 -41.25 29.63
C LEU A 698 30.00 -40.17 29.87
N ILE A 699 30.73 -39.79 28.83
CA ILE A 699 31.70 -38.68 28.84
C ILE A 699 30.92 -37.42 29.25
N SER A 700 31.27 -36.82 30.39
CA SER A 700 30.75 -35.52 30.80
C SER A 700 31.46 -34.41 30.01
N LEU A 701 30.79 -33.28 29.79
CA LEU A 701 31.42 -32.07 29.21
C LEU A 701 32.65 -31.62 30.01
N CYS A 702 32.76 -31.99 31.29
CA CYS A 702 33.92 -31.70 32.14
C CYS A 702 35.13 -32.61 31.88
N ASP A 703 34.94 -33.73 31.17
CA ASP A 703 36.00 -34.73 30.88
C ASP A 703 36.68 -34.48 29.53
N LEU A 704 36.18 -33.52 28.73
CA LEU A 704 36.77 -33.12 27.46
C LEU A 704 37.85 -32.07 27.68
N ALA A 705 38.97 -32.19 26.94
CA ALA A 705 39.95 -31.11 26.90
C ALA A 705 39.23 -29.82 26.44
N TRP A 706 39.46 -28.70 27.13
CA TRP A 706 38.79 -27.43 26.84
C TRP A 706 38.97 -27.00 25.37
N GLU A 707 40.09 -27.40 24.77
CA GLU A 707 40.39 -27.26 23.35
C GLU A 707 39.36 -27.94 22.45
N ASP A 708 38.85 -29.13 22.80
CA ASP A 708 37.90 -29.88 21.98
C ASP A 708 36.52 -29.22 21.97
N ILE A 709 36.09 -28.64 23.09
CA ILE A 709 34.82 -27.89 23.17
C ILE A 709 34.94 -26.56 22.43
N LEU A 710 36.05 -25.84 22.63
CA LEU A 710 36.24 -24.53 22.01
C LEU A 710 36.32 -24.63 20.48
N PHE A 711 37.09 -25.58 19.95
CA PHE A 711 37.25 -25.75 18.50
C PHE A 711 35.98 -26.23 17.80
N VAL A 712 35.24 -27.15 18.42
CA VAL A 712 34.09 -27.80 17.77
C VAL A 712 32.81 -26.99 17.94
N HIS A 713 32.62 -26.35 19.10
CA HIS A 713 31.32 -25.75 19.43
C HIS A 713 31.34 -24.23 19.60
N VAL A 714 32.47 -23.62 19.97
CA VAL A 714 32.52 -22.18 20.29
C VAL A 714 33.09 -21.36 19.14
N LEU A 715 34.32 -21.63 18.71
CA LEU A 715 35.00 -20.85 17.66
C LEU A 715 34.22 -20.79 16.33
N PRO A 716 33.53 -21.86 15.87
CA PRO A 716 32.68 -21.79 14.67
C PRO A 716 31.46 -20.88 14.77
N THR A 717 31.05 -20.53 15.99
CA THR A 717 29.89 -19.65 16.21
C THR A 717 30.27 -18.18 16.31
N LEU A 718 31.56 -17.87 16.43
CA LEU A 718 32.07 -16.52 16.57
C LEU A 718 32.12 -15.79 15.22
N SER A 719 31.81 -14.50 15.23
CA SER A 719 31.97 -13.65 14.05
C SER A 719 33.46 -13.44 13.74
N TRP A 720 33.78 -13.05 12.49
CA TRP A 720 35.14 -12.65 12.12
C TRP A 720 35.71 -11.59 13.07
N ALA A 721 34.90 -10.59 13.46
CA ALA A 721 35.31 -9.54 14.38
C ALA A 721 35.66 -10.09 15.78
N ASP A 722 34.87 -11.05 16.27
CA ASP A 722 35.10 -11.66 17.59
C ASP A 722 36.31 -12.58 17.60
N LEU A 723 36.56 -13.31 16.51
CA LEU A 723 37.79 -14.11 16.33
C LEU A 723 39.03 -13.21 16.32
N PHE A 724 39.01 -12.07 15.63
CA PHE A 724 40.13 -11.11 15.65
C PHE A 724 40.29 -10.39 17.00
N ARG A 725 39.20 -10.14 17.74
CA ARG A 725 39.27 -9.63 19.12
C ARG A 725 39.88 -10.65 20.05
N LEU A 726 39.47 -11.92 19.95
CA LEU A 726 39.99 -13.02 20.77
C LEU A 726 41.50 -13.20 20.57
N ARG A 727 42.01 -13.03 19.34
CA ARG A 727 43.45 -13.00 19.05
C ARG A 727 44.23 -11.94 19.82
N ARG A 728 43.58 -10.83 20.21
CA ARG A 728 44.21 -9.72 20.95
C ARG A 728 44.18 -9.90 22.47
N VAL A 729 43.47 -10.91 22.98
CA VAL A 729 43.29 -11.13 24.43
C VAL A 729 44.56 -11.68 25.07
N SER A 730 45.20 -12.67 24.46
CA SER A 730 46.46 -13.27 24.95
C SER A 730 47.18 -14.05 23.86
N THR A 731 48.46 -14.35 24.05
CA THR A 731 49.24 -15.21 23.14
C THR A 731 48.63 -16.61 23.00
N SER A 732 48.03 -17.14 24.07
CA SER A 732 47.34 -18.44 24.03
C SER A 732 46.06 -18.38 23.19
N CYS A 733 45.24 -17.34 23.36
CA CYS A 733 44.04 -17.12 22.53
C CYS A 733 44.42 -16.87 21.05
N MET A 734 45.53 -16.18 20.79
CA MET A 734 46.05 -15.99 19.44
C MET A 734 46.42 -17.32 18.78
N LYS A 735 47.19 -18.18 19.48
CA LYS A 735 47.55 -19.52 18.99
C LYS A 735 46.33 -20.42 18.77
N LEU A 736 45.34 -20.32 19.66
CA LEU A 736 44.06 -21.04 19.55
C LEU A 736 43.32 -20.68 18.26
N VAL A 737 43.11 -19.38 18.03
CA VAL A 737 42.43 -18.89 16.82
C VAL A 737 43.25 -19.18 15.56
N GLU A 738 44.58 -19.11 15.61
CA GLU A 738 45.44 -19.50 14.49
C GLU A 738 45.32 -20.98 14.15
N SER A 739 45.32 -21.85 15.16
CA SER A 739 45.11 -23.29 14.95
C SER A 739 43.70 -23.57 14.41
N TYR A 740 42.69 -22.82 14.86
CA TYR A 740 41.33 -22.89 14.32
C TYR A 740 41.26 -22.51 12.84
N PHE A 741 41.87 -21.39 12.44
CA PHE A 741 41.98 -21.02 11.03
C PHE A 741 42.70 -22.09 10.20
N ASN A 742 43.76 -22.70 10.74
CA ASN A 742 44.52 -23.76 10.03
C ASN A 742 43.68 -25.00 9.72
N GLN A 743 42.68 -25.30 10.56
CA GLN A 743 41.80 -26.47 10.40
C GLN A 743 40.56 -26.20 9.53
N MET A 744 40.29 -24.93 9.20
CA MET A 744 39.13 -24.57 8.39
C MET A 744 39.21 -25.14 6.96
N LYS A 745 38.16 -25.85 6.57
CA LYS A 745 37.95 -26.33 5.19
C LYS A 745 37.05 -25.41 4.37
N CYS A 746 36.28 -24.55 5.03
CA CYS A 746 35.38 -23.59 4.39
C CYS A 746 35.66 -22.20 4.95
N MET A 747 36.01 -21.26 4.08
CA MET A 747 36.29 -19.86 4.40
C MET A 747 35.22 -18.99 3.73
N ASN A 748 34.29 -18.48 4.52
CA ASN A 748 33.18 -17.67 4.01
C ASN A 748 33.27 -16.21 4.49
N PHE A 749 33.51 -15.31 3.54
CA PHE A 749 33.61 -13.86 3.76
C PHE A 749 32.39 -13.08 3.25
N SER A 750 31.30 -13.74 2.85
CA SER A 750 30.12 -13.08 2.28
C SER A 750 29.43 -12.08 3.21
N ASN A 751 29.54 -12.27 4.54
CA ASN A 751 28.93 -11.40 5.54
C ASN A 751 29.85 -10.26 6.01
N VAL A 752 31.02 -10.11 5.38
CA VAL A 752 32.03 -9.16 5.82
C VAL A 752 32.02 -7.92 4.93
N ARG A 753 31.67 -6.77 5.52
CA ARG A 753 31.52 -5.48 4.82
C ARG A 753 32.86 -4.82 4.51
N SER A 754 32.81 -3.62 3.92
CA SER A 754 33.96 -2.75 3.55
C SER A 754 34.96 -2.41 4.66
N GLN A 755 34.74 -2.82 5.91
CA GLN A 755 35.67 -2.64 7.03
C GLN A 755 36.71 -3.77 7.14
N PHE A 756 36.56 -4.86 6.38
CA PHE A 756 37.60 -5.89 6.27
C PHE A 756 38.74 -5.43 5.36
N THR A 757 39.97 -5.83 5.69
CA THR A 757 41.18 -5.37 5.00
C THR A 757 41.98 -6.54 4.43
N GLU A 758 42.85 -6.25 3.46
CA GLU A 758 43.84 -7.21 2.93
C GLU A 758 44.67 -7.87 4.05
N LEU A 759 45.05 -7.08 5.06
CA LEU A 759 45.78 -7.56 6.23
C LEU A 759 44.97 -8.55 7.07
N ALA A 760 43.67 -8.27 7.28
CA ALA A 760 42.79 -9.19 8.01
C ALA A 760 42.62 -10.51 7.23
N PHE A 761 42.44 -10.43 5.91
CA PHE A 761 42.37 -11.61 5.06
C PHE A 761 43.67 -12.41 5.08
N HIS A 762 44.82 -11.75 4.95
CA HIS A 762 46.12 -12.41 5.05
C HIS A 762 46.30 -13.09 6.41
N ALA A 763 45.95 -12.40 7.50
CA ALA A 763 46.06 -12.96 8.84
C ALA A 763 45.12 -14.14 9.10
N ALA A 764 44.02 -14.26 8.35
CA ALA A 764 43.10 -15.40 8.41
C ALA A 764 43.54 -16.58 7.53
N THR A 765 44.26 -16.32 6.43
CA THR A 765 44.57 -17.36 5.42
C THR A 765 46.04 -17.79 5.36
N ALA A 766 46.96 -17.04 5.98
CA ALA A 766 48.41 -17.22 5.80
C ALA A 766 48.93 -18.64 6.09
N LYS A 767 48.33 -19.34 7.06
CA LYS A 767 48.74 -20.70 7.47
C LYS A 767 47.73 -21.79 7.08
N CYS A 768 46.67 -21.43 6.34
CA CYS A 768 45.66 -22.37 5.90
C CYS A 768 46.11 -23.12 4.64
N GLN A 769 46.20 -24.45 4.74
CA GLN A 769 46.68 -25.33 3.65
C GLN A 769 45.62 -26.35 3.17
N ASN A 770 44.44 -26.38 3.80
CA ASN A 770 43.40 -27.40 3.55
C ASN A 770 42.03 -26.81 3.18
N ILE A 771 41.99 -25.58 2.68
CA ILE A 771 40.75 -24.94 2.24
C ILE A 771 40.18 -25.71 1.04
N ARG A 772 38.89 -26.01 1.10
CA ARG A 772 38.10 -26.64 0.04
C ARG A 772 37.06 -25.69 -0.56
N HIS A 773 36.50 -24.80 0.25
CA HIS A 773 35.53 -23.79 -0.16
C HIS A 773 36.01 -22.39 0.23
N LEU A 774 36.07 -21.49 -0.74
CA LEU A 774 36.45 -20.09 -0.53
C LEU A 774 35.37 -19.17 -1.12
N LEU A 775 34.71 -18.39 -0.28
CA LEU A 775 33.66 -17.45 -0.69
C LEU A 775 34.10 -16.04 -0.34
N VAL A 776 34.32 -15.22 -1.36
CA VAL A 776 34.78 -13.82 -1.23
C VAL A 776 33.97 -12.90 -2.15
N PRO A 777 32.61 -12.92 -2.10
CA PRO A 777 31.82 -12.06 -2.98
C PRO A 777 31.92 -10.58 -2.56
N GLU A 778 31.77 -9.68 -3.53
CA GLU A 778 31.71 -8.22 -3.41
C GLU A 778 32.89 -7.57 -2.67
N ALA A 779 34.02 -8.28 -2.55
CA ALA A 779 35.20 -7.79 -1.88
C ALA A 779 35.94 -6.76 -2.74
N LYS A 780 35.69 -5.47 -2.47
CA LYS A 780 36.45 -4.37 -3.09
C LYS A 780 37.84 -4.17 -2.49
N TRP A 781 38.10 -4.81 -1.35
CA TRP A 781 39.34 -4.70 -0.60
C TRP A 781 40.35 -5.80 -0.95
N ILE A 782 40.01 -6.82 -1.73
CA ILE A 782 40.94 -7.92 -2.06
C ILE A 782 41.69 -7.62 -3.37
N ARG A 783 42.97 -8.03 -3.46
CA ARG A 783 43.80 -7.96 -4.67
C ARG A 783 44.29 -9.35 -5.09
N ASP A 784 44.80 -9.42 -6.31
CA ASP A 784 45.28 -10.65 -6.95
C ASP A 784 46.39 -11.35 -6.17
N ALA A 785 47.26 -10.59 -5.49
CA ALA A 785 48.42 -11.14 -4.77
C ALA A 785 47.99 -12.00 -3.57
N GLU A 786 47.00 -11.52 -2.81
CA GLU A 786 46.47 -12.19 -1.62
C GLU A 786 45.78 -13.49 -2.00
N LEU A 787 44.93 -13.46 -3.02
CA LEU A 787 44.26 -14.67 -3.53
C LEU A 787 45.25 -15.66 -4.14
N THR A 788 46.25 -15.18 -4.88
CA THR A 788 47.31 -16.03 -5.45
C THR A 788 48.06 -16.83 -4.40
N ARG A 789 48.35 -16.23 -3.24
CA ARG A 789 48.96 -16.95 -2.11
C ARG A 789 48.04 -18.08 -1.61
N VAL A 790 46.75 -17.79 -1.45
CA VAL A 790 45.76 -18.79 -1.02
C VAL A 790 45.67 -19.94 -2.02
N PHE A 791 45.60 -19.65 -3.32
CA PHE A 791 45.50 -20.68 -4.37
C PHE A 791 46.74 -21.58 -4.43
N ARG A 792 47.95 -21.02 -4.32
CA ARG A 792 49.20 -21.80 -4.31
C ARG A 792 49.27 -22.77 -3.13
N SER A 793 48.79 -22.35 -1.97
CA SER A 793 48.83 -23.15 -0.74
C SER A 793 47.67 -24.14 -0.61
N ASN A 794 46.59 -24.01 -1.40
CA ASN A 794 45.37 -24.80 -1.26
C ASN A 794 44.98 -25.50 -2.57
N LYS A 795 45.76 -26.51 -2.96
CA LYS A 795 45.52 -27.31 -4.19
C LYS A 795 44.23 -28.13 -4.14
N SER A 796 43.64 -28.32 -2.96
CA SER A 796 42.40 -29.05 -2.71
C SER A 796 41.12 -28.23 -2.90
N LEU A 797 41.21 -26.98 -3.35
CA LEU A 797 40.04 -26.14 -3.59
C LEU A 797 39.09 -26.79 -4.60
N ILE A 798 37.81 -26.88 -4.23
CA ILE A 798 36.73 -27.42 -5.05
C ILE A 798 35.64 -26.39 -5.36
N TYR A 799 35.52 -25.35 -4.54
CA TYR A 799 34.51 -24.30 -4.67
C TYR A 799 35.13 -22.92 -4.45
N VAL A 800 34.91 -22.00 -5.38
CA VAL A 800 35.36 -20.60 -5.29
C VAL A 800 34.25 -19.64 -5.73
N ASP A 801 33.95 -18.64 -4.92
CA ASP A 801 33.04 -17.54 -5.29
C ASP A 801 33.79 -16.21 -5.19
N LEU A 802 33.91 -15.52 -6.34
CA LEU A 802 34.55 -14.20 -6.49
C LEU A 802 33.58 -13.17 -7.08
N SER A 803 32.27 -13.42 -7.00
CA SER A 803 31.24 -12.56 -7.62
C SER A 803 31.37 -11.11 -7.16
N GLY A 804 31.25 -10.13 -8.05
CA GLY A 804 31.27 -8.70 -7.75
C GLY A 804 32.64 -8.14 -7.30
N CYS A 805 33.72 -8.93 -7.39
CA CYS A 805 35.06 -8.47 -7.01
C CYS A 805 35.66 -7.53 -8.06
N SER A 806 35.31 -6.25 -8.05
CA SER A 806 35.75 -5.29 -9.06
C SER A 806 37.24 -4.91 -9.02
N SER A 807 37.96 -5.35 -7.99
CA SER A 807 39.37 -5.01 -7.74
C SER A 807 40.38 -6.03 -8.28
N LEU A 808 39.88 -7.12 -8.87
CA LEU A 808 40.69 -8.21 -9.42
C LEU A 808 40.94 -8.03 -10.92
N ASN A 809 41.90 -8.78 -11.46
CA ASN A 809 42.10 -8.89 -12.90
C ASN A 809 42.29 -10.34 -13.36
N GLY A 810 42.45 -10.54 -14.68
CA GLY A 810 42.57 -11.87 -15.28
C GLY A 810 43.74 -12.72 -14.76
N SER A 811 44.79 -12.10 -14.19
CA SER A 811 45.92 -12.82 -13.61
C SER A 811 45.52 -13.65 -12.38
N CYS A 812 44.53 -13.19 -11.62
CA CYS A 812 43.94 -13.93 -10.51
C CYS A 812 43.34 -15.27 -10.98
N LEU A 813 42.62 -15.28 -12.10
CA LEU A 813 42.03 -16.51 -12.66
C LEU A 813 43.08 -17.47 -13.21
N LEU A 814 44.15 -16.95 -13.82
CA LEU A 814 45.28 -17.79 -14.22
C LEU A 814 45.94 -18.47 -13.04
N SER A 815 46.19 -17.71 -11.98
CA SER A 815 46.72 -18.23 -10.73
C SER A 815 45.83 -19.31 -10.12
N LEU A 816 44.51 -19.06 -10.04
CA LEU A 816 43.53 -20.05 -9.59
C LEU A 816 43.57 -21.33 -10.45
N ALA A 817 43.46 -21.17 -11.76
CA ALA A 817 43.32 -22.27 -12.69
C ALA A 817 44.55 -23.20 -12.72
N VAL A 818 45.76 -22.62 -12.66
CA VAL A 818 47.02 -23.36 -12.66
C VAL A 818 47.21 -24.15 -11.36
N ASN A 819 46.85 -23.56 -10.21
CA ASN A 819 47.14 -24.15 -8.90
C ASN A 819 46.04 -25.09 -8.39
N CYS A 820 44.77 -24.84 -8.74
CA CYS A 820 43.60 -25.52 -8.16
C CYS A 820 42.91 -26.44 -9.17
N LYS A 821 43.63 -27.46 -9.69
CA LYS A 821 43.16 -28.38 -10.74
C LYS A 821 41.92 -29.23 -10.37
N HIS A 822 41.54 -29.24 -9.09
CA HIS A 822 40.38 -29.98 -8.57
C HIS A 822 39.11 -29.14 -8.48
N LEU A 823 39.15 -27.87 -8.92
CA LEU A 823 38.01 -26.97 -8.85
C LEU A 823 36.80 -27.52 -9.63
N ARG A 824 35.64 -27.54 -8.97
CA ARG A 824 34.36 -28.01 -9.52
C ARG A 824 33.34 -26.90 -9.68
N THR A 825 33.37 -25.89 -8.81
CA THR A 825 32.43 -24.77 -8.86
C THR A 825 33.18 -23.45 -8.82
N ILE A 826 32.84 -22.54 -9.74
CA ILE A 826 33.36 -21.17 -9.74
C ILE A 826 32.26 -20.15 -10.04
N PHE A 827 32.08 -19.16 -9.17
CA PHE A 827 31.14 -18.06 -9.39
C PHE A 827 31.89 -16.76 -9.68
N LEU A 828 31.54 -16.12 -10.79
CA LEU A 828 32.16 -14.90 -11.31
C LEU A 828 31.11 -13.86 -11.71
N GLN A 829 29.93 -13.91 -11.09
CA GLN A 829 28.85 -12.97 -11.41
C GLN A 829 29.34 -11.52 -11.23
N ASP A 830 28.93 -10.60 -12.12
CA ASP A 830 29.26 -9.16 -12.06
C ASP A 830 30.78 -8.85 -12.09
N CYS A 831 31.62 -9.76 -12.57
CA CYS A 831 33.06 -9.55 -12.73
C CYS A 831 33.41 -8.99 -14.11
N THR A 832 33.54 -7.67 -14.22
CA THR A 832 33.85 -6.95 -15.47
C THR A 832 35.25 -7.21 -16.03
N TRP A 833 36.14 -7.79 -15.24
CA TRP A 833 37.51 -8.13 -15.62
C TRP A 833 37.63 -9.56 -16.21
N VAL A 834 36.50 -10.27 -16.38
CA VAL A 834 36.46 -11.59 -17.02
C VAL A 834 36.25 -11.41 -18.52
N TRP A 835 37.31 -11.63 -19.27
CA TRP A 835 37.45 -11.41 -20.71
C TRP A 835 38.01 -12.66 -21.39
N ARG A 836 38.21 -12.63 -22.71
CA ARG A 836 38.58 -13.81 -23.51
C ARG A 836 39.70 -14.67 -22.92
N GLY A 837 40.82 -14.07 -22.51
CA GLY A 837 41.96 -14.80 -21.96
C GLY A 837 41.65 -15.54 -20.65
N ALA A 838 40.69 -15.04 -19.86
CA ALA A 838 40.25 -15.70 -18.63
C ALA A 838 39.49 -17.00 -18.93
N VAL A 839 38.65 -17.01 -19.96
CA VAL A 839 37.91 -18.22 -20.38
C VAL A 839 38.86 -19.26 -20.97
N GLU A 840 39.80 -18.86 -21.82
CA GLU A 840 40.83 -19.74 -22.38
C GLU A 840 41.67 -20.41 -21.28
N THR A 841 41.99 -19.64 -20.23
CA THR A 841 42.69 -20.13 -19.04
C THR A 841 41.90 -21.19 -18.27
N LEU A 842 40.59 -20.96 -18.03
CA LEU A 842 39.72 -21.94 -17.38
C LEU A 842 39.67 -23.24 -18.20
N ILE A 843 39.48 -23.12 -19.53
CA ILE A 843 39.44 -24.24 -20.47
C ILE A 843 40.75 -25.04 -20.42
N ALA A 844 41.90 -24.36 -20.42
CA ALA A 844 43.20 -25.01 -20.47
C ALA A 844 43.47 -25.87 -19.22
N HIS A 845 43.10 -25.39 -18.03
CA HIS A 845 43.59 -25.97 -16.77
C HIS A 845 42.55 -26.67 -15.90
N LEU A 846 41.26 -26.29 -15.96
CA LEU A 846 40.25 -26.74 -15.00
C LEU A 846 39.31 -27.83 -15.54
N LYS A 847 39.86 -28.96 -15.99
CA LYS A 847 39.11 -30.06 -16.65
C LYS A 847 37.97 -30.72 -15.83
N LYS A 848 37.87 -30.41 -14.53
CA LYS A 848 36.89 -31.00 -13.60
C LYS A 848 35.72 -30.06 -13.24
N LEU A 849 35.63 -28.91 -13.89
CA LEU A 849 34.61 -27.90 -13.64
C LEU A 849 33.20 -28.45 -13.99
N GLN A 850 32.25 -28.25 -13.08
CA GLN A 850 30.88 -28.76 -13.16
C GLN A 850 29.85 -27.62 -13.02
N GLU A 851 30.17 -26.57 -12.28
CA GLU A 851 29.25 -25.46 -12.04
C GLU A 851 29.94 -24.11 -12.27
N VAL A 852 29.33 -23.25 -13.08
CA VAL A 852 29.86 -21.92 -13.38
C VAL A 852 28.78 -20.86 -13.40
N ASP A 853 29.13 -19.67 -12.88
CA ASP A 853 28.33 -18.46 -13.00
C ASP A 853 29.11 -17.36 -13.72
N PHE A 854 28.64 -16.96 -14.91
CA PHE A 854 29.12 -15.84 -15.70
C PHE A 854 28.08 -14.73 -15.83
N SER A 855 27.07 -14.71 -14.96
CA SER A 855 26.00 -13.71 -15.02
C SER A 855 26.56 -12.29 -14.99
N SER A 856 26.00 -11.41 -15.83
CA SER A 856 26.41 -10.01 -15.96
C SER A 856 27.91 -9.77 -16.30
N CYS A 857 28.63 -10.77 -16.78
CA CYS A 857 30.00 -10.59 -17.28
C CYS A 857 29.98 -9.94 -18.67
N ALA A 858 29.73 -8.63 -18.72
CA ALA A 858 29.49 -7.88 -19.97
C ALA A 858 30.62 -7.97 -21.01
N SER A 859 31.83 -8.34 -20.59
CA SER A 859 33.01 -8.50 -21.46
C SER A 859 33.10 -9.86 -22.17
N LEU A 860 32.22 -10.80 -21.85
CA LEU A 860 32.13 -12.09 -22.54
C LEU A 860 31.09 -12.04 -23.67
N CYS A 861 31.43 -12.57 -24.84
CA CYS A 861 30.52 -12.73 -25.97
C CYS A 861 30.15 -14.21 -26.24
N SER A 862 29.21 -14.43 -27.16
CA SER A 862 28.73 -15.75 -27.57
C SER A 862 29.85 -16.73 -27.94
N THR A 863 30.92 -16.24 -28.59
CA THR A 863 32.07 -17.06 -28.98
C THR A 863 32.79 -17.67 -27.77
N GLN A 864 33.05 -16.89 -26.72
CA GLN A 864 33.75 -17.43 -25.54
C GLN A 864 32.88 -18.41 -24.77
N ILE A 865 31.58 -18.13 -24.61
CA ILE A 865 30.64 -19.04 -23.95
C ILE A 865 30.52 -20.36 -24.73
N THR A 866 30.50 -20.28 -26.05
CA THR A 866 30.50 -21.44 -26.94
C THR A 866 31.76 -22.28 -26.78
N GLN A 867 32.95 -21.67 -26.88
CA GLN A 867 34.23 -22.37 -26.68
C GLN A 867 34.31 -23.03 -25.30
N PHE A 868 33.85 -22.32 -24.27
CA PHE A 868 33.79 -22.83 -22.92
C PHE A 868 32.89 -24.07 -22.81
N THR A 869 31.65 -23.98 -23.28
CA THR A 869 30.69 -25.10 -23.18
C THR A 869 31.09 -26.33 -23.99
N GLN A 870 31.75 -26.15 -25.14
CA GLN A 870 32.35 -27.24 -25.90
C GLN A 870 33.45 -27.97 -25.12
N ALA A 871 34.25 -27.24 -24.34
CA ALA A 871 35.33 -27.82 -23.54
C ALA A 871 34.85 -28.53 -22.27
N PHE A 872 33.63 -28.27 -21.80
CA PHE A 872 33.08 -28.76 -20.53
C PHE A 872 31.77 -29.54 -20.69
N PRO A 873 31.78 -30.72 -21.35
CA PRO A 873 30.55 -31.46 -21.62
C PRO A 873 29.87 -32.02 -20.36
N ARG A 874 30.58 -32.10 -19.22
CA ARG A 874 30.07 -32.60 -17.93
C ARG A 874 29.51 -31.51 -17.02
N LEU A 875 29.26 -30.32 -17.56
CA LEU A 875 28.69 -29.21 -16.80
C LEU A 875 27.29 -29.56 -16.30
N THR A 876 27.03 -29.34 -15.02
CA THR A 876 25.74 -29.58 -14.36
C THR A 876 24.98 -28.30 -14.05
N ARG A 877 25.67 -27.16 -13.87
CA ARG A 877 25.04 -25.86 -13.60
C ARG A 877 25.73 -24.75 -14.40
N LEU A 878 24.93 -23.95 -15.11
CA LEU A 878 25.41 -22.80 -15.87
C LEU A 878 24.50 -21.60 -15.62
N GLN A 879 25.08 -20.49 -15.18
CA GLN A 879 24.36 -19.24 -14.98
C GLN A 879 24.92 -18.14 -15.89
N LEU A 880 24.02 -17.52 -16.65
CA LEU A 880 24.27 -16.56 -17.73
C LEU A 880 23.28 -15.40 -17.69
N ARG A 881 22.78 -15.04 -16.50
CA ARG A 881 21.78 -13.97 -16.37
C ARG A 881 22.32 -12.65 -16.91
N HIS A 882 21.47 -11.85 -17.56
CA HIS A 882 21.81 -10.51 -18.09
C HIS A 882 22.97 -10.52 -19.11
N MET A 883 23.20 -11.65 -19.78
CA MET A 883 24.18 -11.75 -20.85
C MET A 883 23.56 -11.35 -22.20
N LEU A 884 23.61 -10.05 -22.51
CA LEU A 884 22.97 -9.48 -23.71
C LEU A 884 23.53 -10.02 -25.04
N SER A 885 24.76 -10.55 -25.03
CA SER A 885 25.44 -11.11 -26.20
C SER A 885 25.03 -12.55 -26.52
N ILE A 886 24.16 -13.17 -25.74
CA ILE A 886 23.75 -14.57 -25.92
C ILE A 886 22.47 -14.66 -26.74
N ASP A 887 22.58 -15.41 -27.84
CA ASP A 887 21.53 -15.68 -28.83
C ASP A 887 21.23 -17.18 -28.92
N ASP A 888 20.28 -17.56 -29.78
CA ASP A 888 19.91 -18.97 -29.96
C ASP A 888 21.06 -19.86 -30.44
N SER A 889 21.98 -19.36 -31.28
CA SER A 889 23.15 -20.12 -31.73
C SER A 889 24.01 -20.58 -30.55
N THR A 890 24.21 -19.68 -29.60
CA THR A 890 24.91 -19.96 -28.35
C THR A 890 24.15 -21.00 -27.53
N ILE A 891 22.84 -20.83 -27.35
CA ILE A 891 21.99 -21.76 -26.58
C ILE A 891 21.95 -23.16 -27.21
N VAL A 892 21.84 -23.26 -28.53
CA VAL A 892 21.90 -24.54 -29.27
C VAL A 892 23.23 -25.24 -29.02
N THR A 893 24.33 -24.48 -29.02
CA THR A 893 25.66 -25.04 -28.77
C THR A 893 25.81 -25.56 -27.34
N ILE A 894 25.32 -24.79 -26.36
CA ILE A 894 25.24 -25.22 -24.95
C ILE A 894 24.46 -26.52 -24.85
N ALA A 895 23.26 -26.58 -25.45
CA ALA A 895 22.38 -27.74 -25.36
C ALA A 895 23.04 -29.01 -25.93
N ARG A 896 23.71 -28.90 -27.07
CA ARG A 896 24.34 -30.05 -27.75
C ARG A 896 25.55 -30.63 -26.99
N HIS A 897 26.36 -29.77 -26.37
CA HIS A 897 27.62 -30.18 -25.73
C HIS A 897 27.46 -30.46 -24.23
N CYS A 898 26.58 -29.76 -23.52
CA CYS A 898 26.36 -29.90 -22.09
C CYS A 898 25.11 -30.76 -21.78
N ARG A 899 25.11 -32.03 -22.20
CA ARG A 899 23.94 -32.92 -22.04
C ARG A 899 23.62 -33.30 -20.59
N TYR A 900 24.59 -33.15 -19.69
CA TYR A 900 24.46 -33.40 -18.24
C TYR A 900 23.97 -32.18 -17.45
N LEU A 901 23.57 -31.10 -18.15
CA LEU A 901 23.13 -29.88 -17.52
C LEU A 901 21.83 -30.09 -16.74
N LYS A 902 21.88 -29.85 -15.43
CA LYS A 902 20.73 -29.91 -14.51
C LYS A 902 20.10 -28.54 -14.30
N GLN A 903 20.91 -27.49 -14.29
CA GLN A 903 20.42 -26.13 -14.01
C GLN A 903 20.99 -25.13 -15.01
N LEU A 904 20.10 -24.37 -15.64
CA LEU A 904 20.44 -23.29 -16.57
C LEU A 904 19.71 -22.01 -16.19
N ASP A 905 20.45 -20.92 -16.00
CA ASP A 905 19.88 -19.57 -15.81
C ASP A 905 20.27 -18.67 -16.97
N ILE A 906 19.28 -18.30 -17.78
CA ILE A 906 19.42 -17.39 -18.93
C ILE A 906 18.47 -16.20 -18.79
N ARG A 907 18.07 -15.87 -17.56
CA ARG A 907 17.18 -14.73 -17.31
C ARG A 907 17.72 -13.46 -17.93
N ALA A 908 16.81 -12.71 -18.54
CA ALA A 908 17.11 -11.45 -19.21
C ALA A 908 18.16 -11.55 -20.36
N CYS A 909 18.33 -12.71 -20.99
CA CYS A 909 19.04 -12.84 -22.27
C CYS A 909 18.09 -12.50 -23.41
N MET A 910 18.12 -11.23 -23.86
CA MET A 910 17.10 -10.64 -24.74
C MET A 910 17.02 -11.26 -26.14
N ALA A 911 18.12 -11.81 -26.66
CA ALA A 911 18.22 -12.36 -28.01
C ALA A 911 17.90 -13.87 -28.08
N VAL A 912 17.51 -14.49 -26.97
CA VAL A 912 17.09 -15.90 -26.94
C VAL A 912 15.61 -16.01 -27.28
N THR A 913 15.28 -16.88 -28.23
CA THR A 913 13.92 -17.13 -28.71
C THR A 913 13.49 -18.57 -28.42
N ASP A 914 12.29 -18.95 -28.89
CA ASP A 914 11.79 -20.32 -28.84
C ASP A 914 12.74 -21.35 -29.49
N HIS A 915 13.57 -20.94 -30.45
CA HIS A 915 14.51 -21.85 -31.11
C HIS A 915 15.55 -22.41 -30.13
N GLY A 916 16.17 -21.55 -29.31
CA GLY A 916 17.12 -21.98 -28.28
C GLY A 916 16.47 -22.88 -27.22
N ILE A 917 15.24 -22.55 -26.79
CA ILE A 917 14.51 -23.36 -25.80
C ILE A 917 14.16 -24.76 -26.34
N ARG A 918 13.80 -24.88 -27.62
CA ARG A 918 13.59 -26.19 -28.24
C ARG A 918 14.86 -27.04 -28.24
N ALA A 919 16.02 -26.45 -28.53
CA ALA A 919 17.28 -27.17 -28.47
C ALA A 919 17.63 -27.63 -27.05
N ILE A 920 17.38 -26.81 -26.03
CA ILE A 920 17.52 -27.21 -24.62
C ILE A 920 16.61 -28.40 -24.33
N ALA A 921 15.35 -28.35 -24.75
CA ALA A 921 14.44 -29.47 -24.60
C ALA A 921 15.02 -30.71 -25.29
N GLU A 922 15.40 -30.64 -26.56
CA GLU A 922 15.89 -31.78 -27.33
C GLU A 922 17.12 -32.46 -26.71
N TYR A 923 18.14 -31.69 -26.31
CA TYR A 923 19.45 -32.25 -25.95
C TYR A 923 19.74 -32.33 -24.44
N CYS A 924 19.14 -31.48 -23.59
CA CYS A 924 19.36 -31.48 -22.14
C CYS A 924 18.28 -32.29 -21.40
N THR A 925 18.36 -33.61 -21.51
CA THR A 925 17.36 -34.53 -20.90
C THR A 925 17.43 -34.60 -19.37
N GLN A 926 18.55 -34.21 -18.77
CA GLN A 926 18.76 -34.19 -17.32
C GLN A 926 18.45 -32.85 -16.66
N LEU A 927 17.84 -31.91 -17.40
CA LEU A 927 17.52 -30.60 -16.86
C LEU A 927 16.46 -30.72 -15.75
N GLU A 928 16.73 -30.09 -14.61
CA GLU A 928 15.87 -30.02 -13.43
C GLU A 928 15.36 -28.58 -13.20
N SER A 929 16.10 -27.58 -13.65
CA SER A 929 15.73 -26.17 -13.49
C SER A 929 16.16 -25.31 -14.69
N LEU A 930 15.21 -24.55 -15.24
CA LEU A 930 15.45 -23.53 -16.24
C LEU A 930 14.92 -22.18 -15.74
N LYS A 931 15.82 -21.21 -15.61
CA LYS A 931 15.44 -19.81 -15.31
C LYS A 931 15.52 -18.97 -16.58
N VAL A 932 14.38 -18.42 -17.00
CA VAL A 932 14.16 -17.77 -18.30
C VAL A 932 13.24 -16.55 -18.19
N ALA A 933 12.93 -16.10 -16.96
CA ALA A 933 12.22 -14.84 -16.74
C ALA A 933 12.90 -13.67 -17.48
N ASN A 934 12.09 -12.76 -18.01
CA ASN A 934 12.51 -11.59 -18.80
C ASN A 934 13.22 -11.91 -20.13
N CYS A 935 13.09 -13.12 -20.68
CA CYS A 935 13.41 -13.40 -22.09
C CYS A 935 12.15 -13.17 -22.95
N HIS A 936 11.99 -11.97 -23.48
CA HIS A 936 10.73 -11.53 -24.10
C HIS A 936 10.37 -12.29 -25.39
N LEU A 937 11.35 -12.84 -26.10
CA LEU A 937 11.15 -13.60 -27.35
C LEU A 937 10.91 -15.10 -27.12
N VAL A 938 10.98 -15.56 -25.88
CA VAL A 938 10.57 -16.92 -25.48
C VAL A 938 9.09 -16.91 -25.16
N THR A 939 8.34 -17.83 -25.76
CA THR A 939 6.90 -17.99 -25.58
C THR A 939 6.58 -19.24 -24.75
N GLU A 940 5.33 -19.36 -24.28
CA GLU A 940 4.89 -20.60 -23.61
C GLU A 940 4.86 -21.81 -24.55
N TYR A 941 4.88 -21.62 -25.88
CA TYR A 941 4.93 -22.73 -26.83
C TYR A 941 6.18 -23.59 -26.62
N SER A 942 7.37 -22.98 -26.58
CA SER A 942 8.61 -23.72 -26.36
C SER A 942 8.77 -24.21 -24.91
N LEU A 943 8.29 -23.44 -23.94
CA LEU A 943 8.35 -23.81 -22.52
C LEU A 943 7.44 -24.99 -22.18
N SER A 944 6.30 -25.14 -22.86
CA SER A 944 5.38 -26.26 -22.67
C SER A 944 6.04 -27.63 -22.90
N ILE A 945 6.99 -27.69 -23.84
CA ILE A 945 7.78 -28.90 -24.15
C ILE A 945 8.58 -29.35 -22.92
N LEU A 946 9.22 -28.40 -22.23
CA LEU A 946 9.97 -28.68 -21.00
C LEU A 946 9.04 -28.96 -19.82
N ARG A 947 7.91 -28.25 -19.71
CA ARG A 947 6.90 -28.50 -18.65
C ARG A 947 6.30 -29.90 -18.73
N SER A 948 6.15 -30.46 -19.93
CA SER A 948 5.64 -31.82 -20.12
C SER A 948 6.49 -32.91 -19.44
N ARG A 949 7.73 -32.58 -19.05
CA ARG A 949 8.64 -33.52 -18.35
C ARG A 949 8.33 -33.67 -16.87
N ASN A 950 7.48 -32.82 -16.27
CA ASN A 950 7.10 -32.78 -14.85
C ASN A 950 8.25 -32.74 -13.82
N THR A 951 9.51 -32.84 -14.25
CA THR A 951 10.74 -32.79 -13.44
C THR A 951 11.50 -31.48 -13.60
N VAL A 952 11.11 -30.62 -14.56
CA VAL A 952 11.77 -29.34 -14.85
C VAL A 952 11.01 -28.20 -14.19
N THR A 953 11.68 -27.51 -13.26
CA THR A 953 11.19 -26.26 -12.67
C THR A 953 11.50 -25.08 -13.58
N ILE A 954 10.50 -24.26 -13.90
CA ILE A 954 10.64 -23.06 -14.74
C ILE A 954 10.17 -21.84 -13.93
N ASP A 955 11.00 -20.81 -13.85
CA ASP A 955 10.76 -19.59 -13.05
C ASP A 955 9.75 -18.61 -13.66
N ARG A 956 9.29 -18.88 -14.89
CA ARG A 956 8.18 -18.18 -15.54
C ARG A 956 6.87 -18.90 -15.21
N PRO A 957 5.82 -18.23 -14.71
CA PRO A 957 4.52 -18.86 -14.51
C PRO A 957 3.85 -19.18 -15.85
N VAL A 958 3.05 -20.25 -15.89
CA VAL A 958 2.26 -20.61 -17.08
C VAL A 958 1.34 -19.44 -17.43
N SER A 959 1.37 -19.01 -18.69
CA SER A 959 0.48 -17.96 -19.16
C SER A 959 -0.99 -18.41 -19.02
N PRO A 960 -1.85 -17.64 -18.33
CA PRO A 960 -3.26 -18.00 -18.12
C PRO A 960 -4.10 -18.03 -19.40
N TYR A 961 -3.54 -17.65 -20.55
CA TYR A 961 -4.22 -17.59 -21.85
C TYR A 961 -4.19 -18.91 -22.66
N MET A 962 -3.60 -20.00 -22.15
CA MET A 962 -3.38 -21.23 -22.95
C MET A 962 -4.07 -22.51 -22.40
N PHE A 963 -5.20 -22.38 -21.69
CA PHE A 963 -6.04 -23.52 -21.31
C PHE A 963 -6.96 -24.03 -22.44
N HIS A 964 -6.58 -23.93 -23.72
CA HIS A 964 -7.34 -24.55 -24.83
C HIS A 964 -6.47 -24.85 -26.06
N ILE A 965 -5.45 -25.71 -25.92
CA ILE A 965 -4.90 -26.43 -27.07
C ILE A 965 -4.90 -27.92 -26.71
N PRO A 966 -5.63 -28.79 -27.46
CA PRO A 966 -5.58 -30.21 -27.22
C PRO A 966 -4.14 -30.70 -27.42
N ILE A 967 -3.64 -31.47 -26.46
CA ILE A 967 -2.43 -32.27 -26.64
C ILE A 967 -2.72 -33.25 -27.77
N VAL A 968 -2.23 -32.96 -28.97
CA VAL A 968 -2.21 -33.93 -30.06
C VAL A 968 -1.14 -34.95 -29.69
N GLN A 969 -1.58 -36.05 -29.08
CA GLN A 969 -0.85 -37.30 -29.14
C GLN A 969 -0.90 -37.79 -30.58
N ASN A 970 0.22 -37.79 -31.30
CA ASN A 970 0.42 -38.76 -32.37
C ASN A 970 1.91 -39.13 -32.48
N PRO A 971 2.26 -40.43 -32.54
CA PRO A 971 3.64 -40.89 -32.64
C PRO A 971 4.07 -40.96 -34.11
N ARG A 972 5.37 -40.71 -34.35
CA ARG A 972 6.09 -40.87 -35.63
C ARG A 972 5.70 -39.92 -36.76
N VAL A 973 6.57 -38.94 -37.02
CA VAL A 973 6.94 -38.55 -38.39
C VAL A 973 8.46 -38.32 -38.40
N GLN A 974 9.18 -39.20 -39.10
CA GLN A 974 10.54 -38.95 -39.57
C GLN A 974 10.46 -37.91 -40.70
N VAL A 975 11.26 -36.84 -40.64
CA VAL A 975 12.29 -36.41 -41.61
C VAL A 975 13.12 -35.32 -40.94
#